data_AF-A0A0U0QMK4-F1
#
_entry.id   AF-A0A0U0QMK4-F1
#
_cell.length_a   1.000
_cell.length_b   1.000
_cell.length_c   1.000
_cell.angle_alpha   90.00
_cell.angle_beta   90.00
_cell.angle_gamma   90.00
#
_symmetry.space_group_name_H-M   'P 1'
#
loop_
_entity.id
_entity.type
_entity.pdbx_description
1 polymer ?
#
loop_
_entity_poly.entity_id
_entity_poly.type
_entity_poly.pdbx_seq_one_letter_code
_entity_poly.pdbx_strand_id
1 'polypeptide(L)'
;MGEQRWLADHVIAGVVLLAGAAFVELALRAADQVDCGVVEELTVVTPLVLPTVGGVQLQVVVGVGEMGQRPVSIYSRNAESDSGWVLHARGVLGAKAVAPAADLSVWPPLGAAPVDVDGAYQRFAELGYEYGRAFQGLTAMWRRESELFADVAVPDDVDVTLSGFGIHPLVLDAALHAMGVVGEQAATMLPFSWQGVSLHAAGASRVRARIAPAGDGTVSVELADQAGLPVLSVQALVMRSVSSQLLSAAVAAADAAGRGLLEVAWLPVELAHNDISADLVVWELESFQDGVGPVYSATHRVLVALQSWLAQERAGRLVVLTQGSVGQDATNLAGAAVWGLVRSAQAEHPGRVMLVDSDGSMDVGDVIGCGEEQLMIRNGTAYAARLAQLRPQPILQLPDTNSGWRLVAGGAGTLEDLTLASCPAKELAPGQVRIEVRALGVNFRDVLVALGIYPGAAELGAEGAGVVTEVGPGVTGLAVGDPVMGLLGVAGSEAVVDARLVVKLPNRWPLTDAAGVPVVFLTAYYALRVLAQVQPGESVLVHAAAGGVGMAAVQLARLWGLEVFATASRGKWDTLHTMGCDNTHVADSRTLAFEETFWLTTEGRGVDVVLNSLAGEFTDASLRLLPRGGRFIEMGKTEFGTPRSLPRTILGWPTGLST
;
A
#
# COMPACT_ATOMS: atom_id res chain seq x y z
N MET A 1 34.89 -9.47 -2.31
CA MET A 1 34.82 -8.27 -3.16
C MET A 1 35.92 -8.26 -4.22
N GLY A 2 35.65 -8.80 -5.42
CA GLY A 2 36.68 -9.07 -6.45
C GLY A 2 36.94 -7.96 -7.48
N GLU A 3 35.95 -7.15 -7.86
CA GLU A 3 36.12 -6.21 -9.00
C GLU A 3 35.58 -4.77 -8.76
N GLN A 4 34.73 -4.54 -7.75
CA GLN A 4 34.18 -3.21 -7.43
C GLN A 4 34.46 -2.82 -5.98
N ARG A 5 35.73 -2.54 -5.65
CA ARG A 5 36.17 -2.26 -4.27
C ARG A 5 35.57 -0.98 -3.69
N TRP A 6 35.26 0.00 -4.53
CA TRP A 6 34.66 1.27 -4.13
C TRP A 6 33.31 1.11 -3.43
N LEU A 7 32.59 0.00 -3.64
CA LEU A 7 31.33 -0.28 -2.93
C LEU A 7 31.51 -0.37 -1.41
N ALA A 8 32.71 -0.72 -0.93
CA ALA A 8 33.01 -0.79 0.50
C ALA A 8 33.09 0.59 1.17
N ASP A 9 33.22 1.67 0.37
CA ASP A 9 33.38 3.03 0.87
C ASP A 9 32.05 3.73 1.18
N HIS A 10 30.89 3.09 0.95
CA HIS A 10 29.59 3.62 1.36
C HIS A 10 29.17 3.03 2.71
N VAL A 11 29.62 3.67 3.78
CA VAL A 11 29.38 3.23 5.17
C VAL A 11 28.41 4.18 5.86
N ILE A 12 27.33 3.62 6.41
CA ILE A 12 26.30 4.34 7.15
C ILE A 12 26.18 3.70 8.54
N ALA A 13 26.46 4.48 9.59
CA ALA A 13 26.48 4.07 10.99
C ALA A 13 27.23 2.74 11.21
N GLY A 14 28.46 2.66 10.67
CA GLY A 14 29.31 1.46 10.72
C GLY A 14 28.92 0.30 9.79
N VAL A 15 27.89 0.42 8.95
CA VAL A 15 27.43 -0.66 8.05
C VAL A 15 27.70 -0.30 6.59
N VAL A 16 28.31 -1.23 5.83
CA VAL A 16 28.51 -1.09 4.38
C VAL A 16 27.17 -1.34 3.66
N LEU A 17 26.63 -0.29 3.03
CA LEU A 17 25.36 -0.37 2.30
C LEU A 17 25.57 -0.12 0.80
N LEU A 18 24.81 -0.80 -0.05
CA LEU A 18 24.66 -0.37 -1.44
C LEU A 18 23.94 0.99 -1.46
N ALA A 19 24.59 2.02 -2.02
CA ALA A 19 24.04 3.36 -2.13
C ALA A 19 22.71 3.40 -2.92
N GLY A 20 21.80 4.30 -2.54
CA GLY A 20 20.52 4.50 -3.25
C GLY A 20 20.70 4.76 -4.75
N ALA A 21 21.73 5.53 -5.11
CA ALA A 21 22.12 5.82 -6.48
C ALA A 21 22.42 4.57 -7.33
N ALA A 22 22.89 3.47 -6.72
CA ALA A 22 23.16 2.24 -7.44
C ALA A 22 21.87 1.51 -7.85
N PHE A 23 20.80 1.60 -7.05
CA PHE A 23 19.48 1.07 -7.45
C PHE A 23 18.91 1.86 -8.64
N VAL A 24 19.12 3.18 -8.66
CA VAL A 24 18.71 4.03 -9.79
C VAL A 24 19.42 3.61 -11.07
N GLU A 25 20.75 3.43 -11.03
CA GLU A 25 21.53 2.97 -12.18
C GLU A 25 21.10 1.58 -12.66
N LEU A 26 20.83 0.64 -11.76
CA LEU A 26 20.30 -0.69 -12.12
C LEU A 26 18.92 -0.58 -12.81
N ALA A 27 18.04 0.30 -12.33
CA ALA A 27 16.73 0.52 -12.92
C ALA A 27 16.82 1.20 -14.29
N LEU A 28 17.68 2.22 -14.44
CA LEU A 28 17.94 2.88 -15.73
C LEU A 28 18.50 1.90 -16.75
N ARG A 29 19.46 1.05 -16.35
CA ARG A 29 20.02 0.01 -17.20
C ARG A 29 18.95 -0.99 -17.65
N ALA A 30 18.03 -1.36 -16.75
CA ALA A 30 16.92 -2.24 -17.08
C ALA A 30 15.90 -1.57 -18.02
N ALA A 31 15.61 -0.28 -17.81
CA ALA A 31 14.73 0.52 -18.66
C ALA A 31 15.23 0.57 -20.11
N ASP A 32 16.53 0.81 -20.30
CA ASP A 32 17.19 0.81 -21.61
C ASP A 32 17.07 -0.55 -22.33
N GLN A 33 17.05 -1.68 -21.61
CA GLN A 33 16.85 -3.00 -22.24
C GLN A 33 15.42 -3.27 -22.72
N VAL A 34 14.45 -2.45 -22.33
CA VAL A 34 13.03 -2.60 -22.68
C VAL A 34 12.45 -1.34 -23.32
N ASP A 35 13.31 -0.50 -23.91
CA ASP A 35 12.98 0.75 -24.60
C ASP A 35 12.14 1.74 -23.75
N CYS A 36 12.38 1.77 -22.44
CA CYS A 36 11.78 2.73 -21.52
C CYS A 36 12.74 3.91 -21.27
N GLY A 37 12.24 5.14 -21.44
CA GLY A 37 13.03 6.37 -21.31
C GLY A 37 12.98 7.04 -19.93
N VAL A 38 12.16 6.53 -19.00
CA VAL A 38 12.02 7.10 -17.65
C VAL A 38 11.81 6.00 -16.61
N VAL A 39 12.40 6.19 -15.44
CA VAL A 39 11.97 5.52 -14.21
C VAL A 39 10.93 6.44 -13.57
N GLU A 40 9.65 6.11 -13.76
CA GLU A 40 8.53 6.93 -13.27
C GLU A 40 8.54 6.99 -11.74
N GLU A 41 8.77 5.84 -11.12
CA GLU A 41 8.94 5.70 -9.68
C GLU A 41 9.96 4.59 -9.39
N LEU A 42 10.83 4.80 -8.41
CA LEU A 42 11.64 3.76 -7.78
C LEU A 42 11.72 4.00 -6.28
N THR A 43 11.21 3.05 -5.51
CA THR A 43 11.19 3.10 -4.05
C THR A 43 12.11 2.02 -3.48
N VAL A 44 13.06 2.43 -2.63
CA VAL A 44 13.97 1.55 -1.90
C VAL A 44 13.23 0.99 -0.69
N VAL A 45 12.91 -0.30 -0.75
CA VAL A 45 12.12 -1.02 0.26
C VAL A 45 13.00 -1.47 1.43
N THR A 46 14.17 -2.05 1.15
CA THR A 46 15.09 -2.58 2.16
C THR A 46 16.53 -2.23 1.80
N PRO A 47 17.33 -1.64 2.72
CA PRO A 47 18.76 -1.44 2.49
C PRO A 47 19.48 -2.75 2.14
N LEU A 48 20.37 -2.72 1.15
CA LEU A 48 21.22 -3.87 0.82
C LEU A 48 22.55 -3.74 1.57
N VAL A 49 22.73 -4.57 2.59
CA VAL A 49 24.00 -4.72 3.31
C VAL A 49 24.97 -5.53 2.47
N LEU A 50 26.16 -4.97 2.21
CA LEU A 50 27.20 -5.68 1.48
C LEU A 50 28.11 -6.43 2.46
N PRO A 51 28.33 -7.73 2.27
CA PRO A 51 29.15 -8.52 3.18
C PRO A 51 30.63 -8.13 3.05
N THR A 52 31.35 -8.15 4.17
CA THR A 52 32.79 -7.84 4.20
C THR A 52 33.64 -8.91 3.49
N VAL A 53 33.12 -10.15 3.43
CA VAL A 53 33.71 -11.30 2.74
C VAL A 53 32.68 -11.90 1.78
N GLY A 54 33.13 -12.38 0.62
CA GLY A 54 32.25 -12.91 -0.43
C GLY A 54 31.65 -11.83 -1.33
N GLY A 55 30.41 -12.05 -1.75
CA GLY A 55 29.66 -11.17 -2.64
C GLY A 55 28.15 -11.43 -2.61
N VAL A 56 27.41 -10.56 -3.28
CA VAL A 56 25.96 -10.70 -3.46
C VAL A 56 25.65 -10.96 -4.93
N GLN A 57 24.66 -11.81 -5.19
CA GLN A 57 24.06 -11.94 -6.51
C GLN A 57 22.89 -10.97 -6.59
N LEU A 58 22.84 -10.16 -7.66
CA LEU A 58 21.75 -9.24 -7.94
C LEU A 58 20.85 -9.82 -9.03
N GLN A 59 19.55 -9.60 -8.92
CA GLN A 59 18.58 -9.91 -9.95
C GLN A 59 17.66 -8.71 -10.15
N VAL A 60 17.58 -8.23 -11.38
CA VAL A 60 16.62 -7.19 -11.78
C VAL A 60 15.55 -7.85 -12.63
N VAL A 61 14.30 -7.72 -12.22
CA VAL A 61 13.14 -8.32 -12.90
C VAL A 61 12.30 -7.18 -13.46
N VAL A 62 12.10 -7.17 -14.77
CA VAL A 62 11.15 -6.27 -15.44
C VAL A 62 9.94 -7.10 -15.85
N GLY A 63 8.78 -6.74 -15.31
CA GLY A 63 7.53 -7.42 -15.63
C GLY A 63 6.94 -6.99 -16.98
N VAL A 64 5.91 -7.70 -17.40
CA VAL A 64 5.01 -7.24 -18.44
C VAL A 64 4.08 -6.20 -17.82
N GLY A 65 3.86 -5.08 -18.48
CA GLY A 65 2.89 -4.09 -18.04
C GLY A 65 1.99 -3.62 -19.18
N GLU A 66 1.02 -2.78 -18.82
CA GLU A 66 -0.02 -2.28 -19.71
C GLU A 66 0.28 -0.83 -20.11
N MET A 67 -0.19 -0.41 -21.30
CA MET A 67 -0.11 0.99 -21.76
C MET A 67 1.30 1.61 -21.77
N GLY A 68 2.35 0.80 -21.92
CA GLY A 68 3.74 1.28 -22.02
C GLY A 68 4.43 1.53 -20.67
N GLN A 69 3.78 1.18 -19.56
CA GLN A 69 4.40 1.10 -18.23
C GLN A 69 4.85 -0.34 -17.96
N ARG A 70 5.96 -0.53 -17.24
CA ARG A 70 6.47 -1.85 -16.84
C ARG A 70 6.94 -1.84 -15.39
N PRO A 71 6.48 -2.77 -14.53
CA PRO A 71 7.00 -2.86 -13.18
C PRO A 71 8.45 -3.35 -13.19
N VAL A 72 9.29 -2.82 -12.30
CA VAL A 72 10.68 -3.24 -12.09
C VAL A 72 10.91 -3.57 -10.62
N SER A 73 11.63 -4.67 -10.36
CA SER A 73 11.99 -5.11 -9.01
C SER A 73 13.45 -5.54 -8.96
N ILE A 74 14.18 -5.11 -7.93
CA ILE A 74 15.60 -5.40 -7.72
C ILE A 74 15.76 -6.26 -6.47
N TYR A 75 16.31 -7.44 -6.64
CA TYR A 75 16.56 -8.42 -5.60
C TYR A 75 18.05 -8.67 -5.40
N SER A 76 18.41 -9.14 -4.22
CA SER A 76 19.72 -9.73 -3.97
C SER A 76 19.64 -11.02 -3.17
N ARG A 77 20.67 -11.84 -3.27
CA ARG A 77 20.92 -12.95 -2.34
C ARG A 77 22.42 -13.06 -2.08
N ASN A 78 22.80 -13.61 -0.93
CA ASN A 78 24.22 -13.85 -0.65
C ASN A 78 24.74 -14.94 -1.59
N ALA A 79 25.87 -14.68 -2.26
CA ALA A 79 26.42 -15.57 -3.29
C ALA A 79 26.97 -16.90 -2.73
N GLU A 80 27.31 -16.96 -1.44
CA GLU A 80 27.93 -18.11 -0.79
C GLU A 80 26.93 -18.96 0.02
N SER A 81 25.64 -18.59 0.01
CA SER A 81 24.59 -19.31 0.73
C SER A 81 23.37 -19.53 -0.17
N ASP A 82 22.63 -20.61 0.05
CA ASP A 82 21.30 -20.84 -0.56
C ASP A 82 20.21 -19.97 0.09
N SER A 83 20.54 -18.71 0.35
CA SER A 83 19.63 -17.71 0.88
C SER A 83 18.55 -17.35 -0.14
N GLY A 84 17.35 -17.01 0.37
CA GLY A 84 16.27 -16.50 -0.46
C GLY A 84 16.58 -15.11 -1.03
N TRP A 85 16.01 -14.80 -2.20
CA TRP A 85 16.13 -13.49 -2.85
C TRP A 85 15.40 -12.40 -2.07
N VAL A 86 16.11 -11.42 -1.52
CA VAL A 86 15.59 -10.24 -0.79
C VAL A 86 15.24 -9.12 -1.77
N LEU A 87 14.02 -8.58 -1.71
CA LEU A 87 13.62 -7.40 -2.49
C LEU A 87 14.19 -6.13 -1.84
N HIS A 88 14.94 -5.35 -2.61
CA HIS A 88 15.56 -4.11 -2.13
C HIS A 88 14.92 -2.86 -2.71
N ALA A 89 14.49 -2.89 -3.97
CA ALA A 89 13.82 -1.76 -4.60
C ALA A 89 12.74 -2.24 -5.57
N ARG A 90 11.66 -1.47 -5.68
CA ARG A 90 10.56 -1.71 -6.64
C ARG A 90 10.11 -0.40 -7.26
N GLY A 91 9.59 -0.45 -8.48
CA GLY A 91 9.22 0.75 -9.21
C GLY A 91 8.48 0.49 -10.51
N VAL A 92 8.29 1.56 -11.28
CA VAL A 92 7.62 1.56 -12.58
C VAL A 92 8.51 2.27 -13.60
N LEU A 93 8.68 1.63 -14.75
CA LEU A 93 9.38 2.15 -15.93
C LEU A 93 8.35 2.66 -16.94
N GLY A 94 8.65 3.76 -17.61
CA GLY A 94 7.77 4.38 -18.60
C GLY A 94 8.49 4.75 -19.90
N ALA A 95 7.72 4.95 -20.97
CA ALA A 95 8.27 5.20 -22.30
C ALA A 95 8.85 6.62 -22.48
N LYS A 96 8.27 7.64 -21.84
CA LYS A 96 8.57 9.04 -22.15
C LYS A 96 9.59 9.64 -21.17
N ALA A 97 10.81 9.89 -21.65
CA ALA A 97 11.81 10.64 -20.91
C ALA A 97 11.31 12.05 -20.53
N VAL A 98 11.68 12.49 -19.34
CA VAL A 98 11.43 13.84 -18.85
C VAL A 98 12.49 14.78 -19.41
N ALA A 99 12.09 15.91 -20.00
CA ALA A 99 13.06 16.90 -20.47
C ALA A 99 13.73 17.63 -19.28
N PRO A 100 15.03 17.94 -19.37
CA PRO A 100 15.72 18.73 -18.34
C PRO A 100 15.12 20.14 -18.30
N ALA A 101 14.95 20.69 -17.08
CA ALA A 101 14.25 21.96 -16.88
C ALA A 101 15.19 23.15 -16.67
N ALA A 102 16.40 22.94 -16.13
CA ALA A 102 17.39 23.99 -15.94
C ALA A 102 18.51 24.00 -16.99
N ASP A 103 19.00 25.20 -17.28
CA ASP A 103 20.24 25.45 -18.01
C ASP A 103 21.41 25.59 -17.03
N LEU A 104 22.37 24.67 -17.10
CA LEU A 104 23.57 24.63 -16.26
C LEU A 104 24.86 25.00 -17.03
N SER A 105 24.73 25.69 -18.16
CA SER A 105 25.87 26.17 -18.98
C SER A 105 26.64 27.31 -18.30
N VAL A 106 25.95 28.20 -17.59
CA VAL A 106 26.56 29.30 -16.81
C VAL A 106 26.95 28.79 -15.43
N TRP A 107 28.24 28.82 -15.11
CA TRP A 107 28.76 28.26 -13.86
C TRP A 107 29.94 29.06 -13.27
N PRO A 108 29.96 29.32 -11.95
CA PRO A 108 28.87 29.08 -11.01
C PRO A 108 27.63 29.93 -11.34
N PRO A 109 26.42 29.53 -10.93
CA PRO A 109 25.19 30.24 -11.30
C PRO A 109 25.20 31.68 -10.81
N LEU A 110 24.66 32.59 -11.63
CA LEU A 110 24.53 34.00 -11.26
C LEU A 110 23.67 34.15 -10.01
N GLY A 111 24.17 34.93 -9.05
CA GLY A 111 23.51 35.19 -7.77
C GLY A 111 23.66 34.08 -6.72
N ALA A 112 24.40 33.00 -7.02
CA ALA A 112 24.71 31.97 -6.03
C ALA A 112 25.95 32.36 -5.20
N ALA A 113 25.85 32.23 -3.88
CA ALA A 113 26.96 32.48 -2.94
C ALA A 113 27.72 31.18 -2.69
N PRO A 114 29.08 31.19 -2.63
CA PRO A 114 29.85 30.00 -2.32
C PRO A 114 29.56 29.50 -0.90
N VAL A 115 29.53 28.18 -0.75
CA VAL A 115 29.38 27.46 0.52
C VAL A 115 30.67 26.70 0.78
N ASP A 116 31.20 26.82 2.00
CA ASP A 116 32.40 26.10 2.40
C ASP A 116 32.12 24.60 2.57
N VAL A 117 32.83 23.79 1.78
CA VAL A 117 32.75 22.32 1.81
C VAL A 117 33.92 21.69 2.57
N ASP A 118 34.88 22.50 3.05
CA ASP A 118 36.01 21.99 3.81
C ASP A 118 35.54 21.34 5.12
N GLY A 119 36.07 20.15 5.39
CA GLY A 119 35.67 19.33 6.53
C GLY A 119 34.23 18.79 6.48
N ALA A 120 33.50 18.92 5.37
CA ALA A 120 32.13 18.41 5.25
C ALA A 120 32.05 16.91 5.56
N TYR A 121 32.97 16.11 5.01
CA TYR A 121 33.02 14.66 5.25
C TYR A 121 33.34 14.27 6.70
N GLN A 122 34.03 15.12 7.47
CA GLN A 122 34.24 14.90 8.90
C GLN A 122 32.94 15.13 9.67
N ARG A 123 32.19 16.19 9.33
CA ARG A 123 30.85 16.46 9.90
C ARG A 123 29.84 15.37 9.52
N PHE A 124 29.93 14.84 8.30
CA PHE A 124 29.13 13.70 7.86
C PHE A 124 29.40 12.44 8.70
N ALA A 125 30.66 12.14 9.01
CA ALA A 125 30.99 11.00 9.87
C ALA A 125 30.40 11.15 11.29
N GLU A 126 30.34 12.36 11.85
CA GLU A 126 29.68 12.64 13.14
C GLU A 126 28.16 12.37 13.11
N LEU A 127 27.54 12.48 11.94
CA LEU A 127 26.12 12.16 11.68
C LEU A 127 25.90 10.70 11.23
N GLY A 128 26.96 9.88 11.25
CA GLY A 128 26.92 8.47 10.86
C GLY A 128 27.16 8.20 9.37
N TYR A 129 27.52 9.19 8.55
CA TYR A 129 27.91 8.96 7.16
C TYR A 129 29.42 8.83 7.04
N GLU A 130 29.92 7.61 7.18
CA GLU A 130 31.34 7.28 7.20
C GLU A 130 31.88 7.02 5.78
N TYR A 131 31.66 7.97 4.87
CA TYR A 131 32.05 7.83 3.47
C TYR A 131 33.57 7.66 3.31
N GLY A 132 33.98 6.53 2.74
CA GLY A 132 35.34 6.27 2.29
C GLY A 132 35.72 7.11 1.07
N ARG A 133 36.99 7.05 0.69
CA ARG A 133 37.61 7.97 -0.26
C ARG A 133 36.87 8.03 -1.61
N ALA A 134 36.36 6.91 -2.12
CA ALA A 134 35.65 6.86 -3.40
C ALA A 134 34.36 7.71 -3.42
N PHE A 135 33.65 7.83 -2.30
CA PHE A 135 32.40 8.59 -2.17
C PHE A 135 32.63 10.07 -1.85
N GLN A 136 33.88 10.50 -1.64
CA GLN A 136 34.21 11.89 -1.29
C GLN A 136 34.33 12.79 -2.53
N GLY A 137 33.28 12.83 -3.35
CA GLY A 137 33.28 13.47 -4.66
C GLY A 137 32.81 14.94 -4.71
N LEU A 138 32.33 15.52 -3.61
CA LEU A 138 31.88 16.92 -3.56
C LEU A 138 33.10 17.85 -3.51
N THR A 139 33.27 18.66 -4.56
CA THR A 139 34.47 19.50 -4.73
C THR A 139 34.23 20.99 -4.48
N ALA A 140 33.05 21.51 -4.83
CA ALA A 140 32.66 22.88 -4.55
C ALA A 140 31.14 22.98 -4.46
N MET A 141 30.65 24.01 -3.77
CA MET A 141 29.21 24.21 -3.57
C MET A 141 28.85 25.70 -3.55
N TRP A 142 27.65 26.01 -4.04
CA TRP A 142 27.04 27.33 -3.98
C TRP A 142 25.58 27.21 -3.58
N ARG A 143 25.03 28.30 -3.05
CA ARG A 143 23.63 28.40 -2.64
C ARG A 143 22.99 29.66 -3.20
N ARG A 144 21.77 29.52 -3.72
CA ARG A 144 20.89 30.63 -4.10
C ARG A 144 19.53 30.38 -3.50
N GLU A 145 19.14 31.16 -2.51
CA GLU A 145 17.87 30.97 -1.78
C GLU A 145 17.75 29.53 -1.21
N SER A 146 16.80 28.74 -1.72
CA SER A 146 16.57 27.33 -1.39
C SER A 146 17.22 26.35 -2.37
N GLU A 147 17.88 26.85 -3.43
CA GLU A 147 18.60 26.04 -4.41
C GLU A 147 20.06 25.82 -3.99
N LEU A 148 20.52 24.59 -4.19
CA LEU A 148 21.90 24.17 -3.97
C LEU A 148 22.53 23.82 -5.31
N PHE A 149 23.79 24.20 -5.48
CA PHE A 149 24.58 23.91 -6.66
C PHE A 149 25.90 23.29 -6.23
N ALA A 150 26.35 22.24 -6.91
CA ALA A 150 27.56 21.53 -6.53
C ALA A 150 28.38 21.10 -7.74
N ASP A 151 29.71 21.22 -7.64
CA ASP A 151 30.64 20.54 -8.53
C ASP A 151 31.04 19.21 -7.91
N VAL A 152 30.85 18.13 -8.67
CA VAL A 152 31.11 16.76 -8.25
C VAL A 152 32.08 16.11 -9.21
N ALA A 153 33.07 15.41 -8.68
CA ALA A 153 34.02 14.64 -9.44
C ALA A 153 34.39 13.36 -8.69
N VAL A 154 34.55 12.25 -9.40
CA VAL A 154 35.19 11.06 -8.81
C VAL A 154 36.64 11.43 -8.46
N PRO A 155 37.12 11.19 -7.22
CA PRO A 155 38.48 11.56 -6.84
C PRO A 155 39.55 10.89 -7.72
N ASP A 156 40.51 11.69 -8.21
CA ASP A 156 41.52 11.25 -9.18
C ASP A 156 42.50 10.18 -8.62
N ASP A 157 42.55 10.00 -7.30
CA ASP A 157 43.42 9.07 -6.59
C ASP A 157 42.79 7.69 -6.32
N VAL A 158 41.56 7.46 -6.79
CA VAL A 158 40.85 6.18 -6.61
C VAL A 158 40.79 5.43 -7.94
N ASP A 159 41.22 4.17 -7.92
CA ASP A 159 41.17 3.28 -9.09
C ASP A 159 39.73 2.76 -9.30
N VAL A 160 38.92 3.52 -10.04
CA VAL A 160 37.51 3.19 -10.36
C VAL A 160 37.28 3.19 -11.86
N THR A 161 36.79 2.06 -12.37
CA THR A 161 36.31 1.95 -13.76
C THR A 161 34.94 2.61 -13.90
N LEU A 162 34.90 3.75 -14.60
CA LEU A 162 33.64 4.48 -14.85
C LEU A 162 32.89 4.01 -16.09
N SER A 163 33.54 3.25 -16.98
CA SER A 163 32.92 2.72 -18.20
C SER A 163 31.90 1.62 -17.89
N GLY A 164 30.79 1.60 -18.63
CA GLY A 164 29.75 0.58 -18.50
C GLY A 164 28.54 0.99 -17.66
N PHE A 165 28.58 2.20 -17.07
CA PHE A 165 27.46 2.81 -16.36
C PHE A 165 26.80 3.89 -17.21
N GLY A 166 25.48 4.04 -17.09
CA GLY A 166 24.77 5.23 -17.54
C GLY A 166 25.22 6.43 -16.71
N ILE A 167 24.89 6.40 -15.42
CA ILE A 167 25.41 7.32 -14.41
C ILE A 167 26.16 6.52 -13.34
N HIS A 168 27.42 6.87 -13.07
CA HIS A 168 28.16 6.15 -12.05
C HIS A 168 27.57 6.45 -10.65
N PRO A 169 27.28 5.44 -9.80
CA PRO A 169 26.65 5.66 -8.51
C PRO A 169 27.41 6.63 -7.60
N LEU A 170 28.76 6.62 -7.62
CA LEU A 170 29.59 7.59 -6.90
C LEU A 170 29.27 9.05 -7.26
N VAL A 171 29.00 9.33 -8.54
CA VAL A 171 28.77 10.69 -9.03
C VAL A 171 27.38 11.17 -8.61
N LEU A 172 26.36 10.32 -8.79
CA LEU A 172 25.01 10.65 -8.38
C LEU A 172 24.89 10.79 -6.85
N ASP A 173 25.50 9.88 -6.09
CA ASP A 173 25.46 9.92 -4.62
C ASP A 173 26.19 11.16 -4.07
N ALA A 174 27.40 11.45 -4.57
CA ALA A 174 28.15 12.63 -4.13
C ALA A 174 27.45 13.96 -4.45
N ALA A 175 26.61 14.02 -5.49
CA ALA A 175 25.76 15.19 -5.74
C ALA A 175 24.75 15.41 -4.61
N LEU A 176 24.18 14.33 -4.05
CA LEU A 176 23.21 14.41 -2.95
C LEU A 176 23.84 14.86 -1.63
N HIS A 177 25.15 14.70 -1.46
CA HIS A 177 25.87 15.15 -0.26
C HIS A 177 25.73 16.65 -0.03
N ALA A 178 25.52 17.46 -1.09
CA ALA A 178 25.26 18.88 -0.97
C ALA A 178 24.09 19.22 -0.03
N MET A 179 23.06 18.36 0.04
CA MET A 179 21.93 18.54 0.96
C MET A 179 22.35 18.43 2.43
N GLY A 180 23.31 17.54 2.73
CA GLY A 180 23.85 17.35 4.08
C GLY A 180 24.71 18.51 4.56
N VAL A 181 25.32 19.29 3.66
CA VAL A 181 26.20 20.41 4.04
C VAL A 181 25.43 21.56 4.69
N VAL A 182 24.21 21.82 4.21
CA VAL A 182 23.39 22.98 4.60
C VAL A 182 22.25 22.60 5.55
N GLY A 183 21.94 21.31 5.70
CA GLY A 183 20.85 20.83 6.55
C GLY A 183 21.24 20.72 8.02
N GLU A 184 20.48 21.38 8.91
CA GLU A 184 20.48 21.08 10.35
C GLU A 184 19.68 19.80 10.61
N GLN A 185 20.21 18.65 10.18
CA GLN A 185 19.53 17.36 10.32
C GLN A 185 20.05 16.63 11.56
N ALA A 186 19.16 16.40 12.53
CA ALA A 186 19.49 15.64 13.75
C ALA A 186 19.57 14.11 13.53
N ALA A 187 19.21 13.63 12.33
CA ALA A 187 19.13 12.21 12.00
C ALA A 187 19.76 11.91 10.63
N THR A 188 20.29 10.70 10.47
CA THR A 188 20.82 10.17 9.21
C THR A 188 19.67 9.94 8.22
N MET A 189 19.71 10.60 7.07
CA MET A 189 18.72 10.59 6.00
C MET A 189 19.28 9.85 4.78
N LEU A 190 18.52 8.91 4.21
CA LEU A 190 18.88 8.23 2.97
C LEU A 190 17.84 8.49 1.87
N PRO A 191 18.24 8.43 0.58
CA PRO A 191 17.32 8.41 -0.54
C PRO A 191 16.34 7.25 -0.43
N PHE A 192 15.04 7.54 -0.45
CA PHE A 192 13.98 6.55 -0.27
C PHE A 192 13.17 6.32 -1.54
N SER A 193 12.63 7.39 -2.14
CA SER A 193 11.78 7.31 -3.33
C SER A 193 12.24 8.31 -4.38
N TRP A 194 12.39 7.84 -5.62
CA TRP A 194 12.85 8.60 -6.78
C TRP A 194 11.74 8.64 -7.80
N GLN A 195 11.40 9.82 -8.29
CA GLN A 195 10.33 10.01 -9.27
C GLN A 195 10.83 10.75 -10.51
N GLY A 196 10.39 10.27 -11.67
CA GLY A 196 10.69 10.88 -12.96
C GLY A 196 12.19 10.96 -13.25
N VAL A 197 12.92 9.84 -13.07
CA VAL A 197 14.36 9.79 -13.36
C VAL A 197 14.59 9.53 -14.85
N SER A 198 15.32 10.42 -15.51
CA SER A 198 15.72 10.27 -16.91
C SER A 198 17.22 10.50 -17.08
N LEU A 199 17.85 9.61 -17.85
CA LEU A 199 19.26 9.70 -18.25
C LEU A 199 19.34 10.31 -19.66
N HIS A 200 20.17 11.34 -19.82
CA HIS A 200 20.33 12.11 -21.05
C HIS A 200 21.66 11.82 -21.76
N ALA A 201 22.71 11.55 -20.98
CA ALA A 201 24.03 11.22 -21.47
C ALA A 201 24.72 10.25 -20.48
N ALA A 202 25.62 9.41 -20.99
CA ALA A 202 26.32 8.41 -20.19
C ALA A 202 27.81 8.72 -19.99
N GLY A 203 28.41 8.15 -18.93
CA GLY A 203 29.86 8.14 -18.74
C GLY A 203 30.47 9.43 -18.16
N ALA A 204 29.65 10.35 -17.63
CA ALA A 204 30.16 11.55 -16.97
C ALA A 204 30.88 11.20 -15.66
N SER A 205 32.16 11.57 -15.57
CA SER A 205 32.99 11.42 -14.36
C SER A 205 33.01 12.68 -13.47
N ARG A 206 32.58 13.80 -14.05
CA ARG A 206 32.49 15.11 -13.41
C ARG A 206 31.17 15.77 -13.83
N VAL A 207 30.40 16.25 -12.86
CA VAL A 207 29.09 16.86 -13.10
C VAL A 207 28.90 18.13 -12.29
N ARG A 208 28.09 19.03 -12.85
CA ARG A 208 27.45 20.14 -12.16
C ARG A 208 26.08 19.67 -11.71
N ALA A 209 25.78 19.78 -10.43
CA ALA A 209 24.51 19.41 -9.84
C ALA A 209 23.72 20.66 -9.45
N ARG A 210 22.41 20.63 -9.68
CA ARG A 210 21.42 21.55 -9.10
C ARG A 210 20.41 20.75 -8.30
N ILE A 211 20.17 21.15 -7.06
CA ILE A 211 19.14 20.60 -6.18
C ILE A 211 18.20 21.74 -5.78
N ALA A 212 16.90 21.56 -5.99
CA ALA A 212 15.89 22.58 -5.71
C ALA A 212 14.62 21.97 -5.09
N PRO A 213 13.82 22.71 -4.31
CA PRO A 213 12.55 22.21 -3.79
C PRO A 213 11.57 21.85 -4.91
N ALA A 214 10.87 20.72 -4.78
CA ALA A 214 9.89 20.23 -5.77
C ALA A 214 8.46 20.08 -5.22
N GLY A 215 8.19 20.62 -4.01
CA GLY A 215 6.89 20.51 -3.34
C GLY A 215 6.84 19.37 -2.32
N ASP A 216 5.93 19.46 -1.33
CA ASP A 216 5.64 18.40 -0.35
C ASP A 216 6.85 17.78 0.37
N GLY A 217 7.87 18.61 0.64
CA GLY A 217 9.10 18.17 1.31
C GLY A 217 10.09 17.39 0.41
N THR A 218 9.86 17.35 -0.90
CA THR A 218 10.72 16.70 -1.90
C THR A 218 11.68 17.68 -2.58
N VAL A 219 12.72 17.15 -3.22
CA VAL A 219 13.68 17.93 -4.02
C VAL A 219 13.83 17.38 -5.43
N SER A 220 13.98 18.25 -6.43
CA SER A 220 14.42 17.88 -7.77
C SER A 220 15.94 17.87 -7.85
N VAL A 221 16.52 16.99 -8.66
CA VAL A 221 17.97 16.90 -8.89
C VAL A 221 18.26 16.94 -10.39
N GLU A 222 19.13 17.84 -10.82
CA GLU A 222 19.56 17.93 -12.21
C GLU A 222 21.09 17.89 -12.26
N LEU A 223 21.63 17.01 -13.11
CA LEU A 223 23.04 16.85 -13.37
C LEU A 223 23.35 17.25 -14.81
N ALA A 224 24.40 18.03 -15.00
CA ALA A 224 24.97 18.37 -16.29
C ALA A 224 26.48 18.12 -16.31
N ASP A 225 27.07 17.96 -17.49
CA ASP A 225 28.51 17.88 -17.65
C ASP A 225 29.19 19.26 -17.46
N GLN A 226 30.50 19.32 -17.67
CA GLN A 226 31.26 20.57 -17.54
C GLN A 226 30.94 21.62 -18.62
N ALA A 227 30.29 21.24 -19.73
CA ALA A 227 29.79 22.17 -20.72
C ALA A 227 28.36 22.65 -20.38
N GLY A 228 27.71 22.05 -19.38
CA GLY A 228 26.32 22.31 -19.03
C GLY A 228 25.32 21.47 -19.83
N LEU A 229 25.78 20.45 -20.57
CA LEU A 229 24.89 19.53 -21.26
C LEU A 229 24.24 18.57 -20.24
N PRO A 230 22.92 18.34 -20.31
CA PRO A 230 22.21 17.46 -19.38
C PRO A 230 22.76 16.03 -19.37
N VAL A 231 22.95 15.49 -18.17
CA VAL A 231 23.39 14.11 -17.91
C VAL A 231 22.25 13.30 -17.29
N LEU A 232 21.61 13.81 -16.23
CA LEU A 232 20.52 13.13 -15.52
C LEU A 232 19.54 14.15 -14.92
N SER A 233 18.26 13.83 -14.91
CA SER A 233 17.22 14.61 -14.22
C SER A 233 16.37 13.72 -13.32
N VAL A 234 16.03 14.22 -12.14
CA VAL A 234 15.10 13.64 -11.17
C VAL A 234 14.05 14.69 -10.86
N GLN A 235 12.77 14.39 -11.10
CA GLN A 235 11.68 15.32 -10.84
C GLN A 235 11.44 15.54 -9.35
N ALA A 236 11.39 14.45 -8.59
CA ALA A 236 11.24 14.49 -7.15
C ALA A 236 12.01 13.36 -6.47
N LEU A 237 12.71 13.69 -5.39
CA LEU A 237 13.44 12.80 -4.52
C LEU A 237 12.95 12.99 -3.09
N VAL A 238 12.55 11.88 -2.47
CA VAL A 238 12.17 11.80 -1.05
C VAL A 238 13.35 11.25 -0.26
N MET A 239 13.72 11.97 0.79
CA MET A 239 14.71 11.52 1.77
C MET A 239 13.99 11.04 3.03
N ARG A 240 14.39 9.90 3.60
CA ARG A 240 13.84 9.40 4.89
C ARG A 240 14.94 9.17 5.91
N SER A 241 14.62 9.45 7.18
CA SER A 241 15.50 9.13 8.29
C SER A 241 15.61 7.62 8.45
N VAL A 242 16.80 7.12 8.70
CA VAL A 242 17.02 5.70 8.94
C VAL A 242 17.46 5.46 10.39
N SER A 243 16.78 4.54 11.07
CA SER A 243 17.10 4.19 12.46
C SER A 243 18.22 3.16 12.53
N SER A 244 19.02 3.22 13.59
CA SER A 244 20.06 2.21 13.88
C SER A 244 19.50 0.79 14.00
N GLN A 245 18.23 0.66 14.41
CA GLN A 245 17.52 -0.61 14.47
C GLN A 245 17.22 -1.18 13.10
N LEU A 246 16.81 -0.36 12.12
CA LEU A 246 16.59 -0.84 10.75
C LEU A 246 17.88 -1.40 10.16
N LEU A 247 19.00 -0.69 10.36
CA LEU A 247 20.32 -1.18 9.92
C LEU A 247 20.71 -2.46 10.66
N SER A 248 20.50 -2.53 11.98
CA SER A 248 20.79 -3.73 12.77
C SER A 248 19.95 -4.92 12.32
N ALA A 249 18.67 -4.70 11.98
CA ALA A 249 17.78 -5.73 11.44
C ALA A 249 18.22 -6.17 10.04
N ALA A 250 18.66 -5.23 9.18
CA ALA A 250 19.18 -5.56 7.85
C ALA A 250 20.48 -6.38 7.93
N VAL A 251 21.39 -6.03 8.86
CA VAL A 251 22.61 -6.80 9.14
C VAL A 251 22.25 -8.18 9.67
N ALA A 252 21.36 -8.27 10.66
CA ALA A 252 20.88 -9.54 11.19
C ALA A 252 20.19 -10.39 10.12
N ALA A 253 19.44 -9.79 9.20
CA ALA A 253 18.80 -10.50 8.09
C ALA A 253 19.83 -11.01 7.07
N ALA A 254 20.87 -10.23 6.78
CA ALA A 254 21.99 -10.67 5.93
C ALA A 254 22.76 -11.85 6.55
N ASP A 255 22.93 -11.85 7.88
CA ASP A 255 23.61 -12.93 8.63
C ASP A 255 22.69 -14.14 8.89
N ALA A 256 21.38 -13.93 9.04
CA ALA A 256 20.38 -14.96 9.35
C ALA A 256 19.82 -15.68 8.12
N ALA A 257 20.41 -15.50 6.95
CA ALA A 257 20.20 -16.26 5.74
C ALA A 257 20.32 -17.78 6.03
N GLY A 258 19.20 -18.41 6.41
CA GLY A 258 19.10 -19.83 6.78
C GLY A 258 18.55 -20.14 8.19
N ARG A 259 18.22 -19.15 9.04
CA ARG A 259 17.66 -19.36 10.40
C ARG A 259 16.34 -18.64 10.67
N GLY A 260 15.67 -18.12 9.64
CA GLY A 260 14.38 -17.45 9.78
C GLY A 260 13.21 -18.40 10.01
N LEU A 261 12.09 -17.84 10.48
CA LEU A 261 10.80 -18.54 10.42
C LEU A 261 10.50 -18.90 8.96
N LEU A 262 9.77 -19.99 8.74
CA LEU A 262 9.39 -20.47 7.42
C LEU A 262 7.87 -20.42 7.28
N GLU A 263 7.40 -20.14 6.08
CA GLU A 263 5.99 -20.20 5.69
C GLU A 263 5.80 -21.08 4.45
N VAL A 264 4.57 -21.53 4.22
CA VAL A 264 4.21 -22.23 2.99
C VAL A 264 3.77 -21.19 1.96
N ALA A 265 4.58 -21.01 0.92
CA ALA A 265 4.25 -20.20 -0.25
C ALA A 265 3.57 -21.07 -1.32
N TRP A 266 2.53 -20.53 -1.94
CA TRP A 266 1.81 -21.15 -3.05
C TRP A 266 2.21 -20.46 -4.35
N LEU A 267 3.00 -21.14 -5.18
CA LEU A 267 3.53 -20.57 -6.43
C LEU A 267 2.79 -21.15 -7.63
N PRO A 268 2.41 -20.35 -8.63
CA PRO A 268 1.72 -20.85 -9.81
C PRO A 268 2.62 -21.84 -10.56
N VAL A 269 2.01 -22.90 -11.09
CA VAL A 269 2.71 -23.94 -11.86
C VAL A 269 2.17 -23.94 -13.28
N GLU A 270 3.08 -24.00 -14.25
CA GLU A 270 2.71 -24.24 -15.64
C GLU A 270 2.30 -25.71 -15.81
N LEU A 271 1.06 -25.90 -16.22
CA LEU A 271 0.52 -27.22 -16.51
C LEU A 271 0.91 -27.60 -17.94
N ALA A 272 1.89 -28.49 -18.09
CA ALA A 272 2.09 -29.18 -19.34
C ALA A 272 0.98 -30.22 -19.51
N HIS A 273 0.23 -30.16 -20.62
CA HIS A 273 -0.70 -31.22 -20.99
C HIS A 273 0.06 -32.55 -21.06
N ASN A 274 -0.32 -33.48 -20.19
CA ASN A 274 0.28 -34.80 -20.11
C ASN A 274 -0.84 -35.82 -20.18
N ASP A 275 -0.85 -36.65 -21.23
CA ASP A 275 -1.78 -37.78 -21.44
C ASP A 275 -1.47 -38.96 -20.47
N ILE A 276 -1.28 -38.67 -19.18
CA ILE A 276 -1.04 -39.71 -18.19
C ILE A 276 -2.38 -40.22 -17.67
N SER A 277 -2.90 -41.26 -18.34
CA SER A 277 -3.90 -42.17 -17.78
C SER A 277 -3.23 -43.04 -16.70
N ALA A 278 -2.93 -42.48 -15.52
CA ALA A 278 -2.53 -43.27 -14.36
C ALA A 278 -3.76 -43.84 -13.65
N ASP A 279 -3.64 -45.04 -13.08
CA ASP A 279 -4.63 -45.61 -12.16
C ASP A 279 -4.78 -44.68 -10.94
N LEU A 280 -5.80 -43.82 -11.01
CA LEU A 280 -6.02 -42.76 -10.04
C LEU A 280 -7.25 -43.08 -9.20
N VAL A 281 -7.09 -42.93 -7.90
CA VAL A 281 -8.21 -43.01 -6.97
C VAL A 281 -8.30 -41.66 -6.27
N VAL A 282 -9.44 -41.00 -6.43
CA VAL A 282 -9.75 -39.77 -5.71
C VAL A 282 -10.52 -40.15 -4.44
N TRP A 283 -10.01 -39.69 -3.31
CA TRP A 283 -10.76 -39.62 -2.06
C TRP A 283 -11.14 -38.16 -1.82
N GLU A 284 -12.44 -37.87 -1.81
CA GLU A 284 -12.95 -36.52 -1.62
C GLU A 284 -13.47 -36.36 -0.19
N LEU A 285 -13.08 -35.25 0.44
CA LEU A 285 -13.64 -34.85 1.72
C LEU A 285 -15.03 -34.23 1.49
N GLU A 286 -16.07 -34.96 1.89
CA GLU A 286 -17.44 -34.44 1.93
C GLU A 286 -17.52 -33.16 2.78
N SER A 287 -18.48 -32.27 2.48
CA SER A 287 -18.67 -31.02 3.24
C SER A 287 -18.94 -31.28 4.73
N PHE A 288 -18.19 -30.60 5.61
CA PHE A 288 -18.36 -30.65 7.07
C PHE A 288 -18.71 -29.27 7.64
N GLN A 289 -19.37 -29.25 8.79
CA GLN A 289 -19.44 -28.06 9.64
C GLN A 289 -18.16 -27.93 10.47
N ASP A 290 -17.74 -26.71 10.78
CA ASP A 290 -16.56 -26.50 11.62
C ASP A 290 -16.81 -26.91 13.08
N GLY A 291 -15.85 -27.62 13.66
CA GLY A 291 -15.89 -28.05 15.05
C GLY A 291 -15.04 -29.28 15.34
N VAL A 292 -14.82 -29.56 16.63
CA VAL A 292 -13.95 -30.66 17.09
C VAL A 292 -14.43 -32.03 16.61
N GLY A 293 -15.74 -32.30 16.66
CA GLY A 293 -16.32 -33.57 16.21
C GLY A 293 -16.08 -33.86 14.73
N PRO A 294 -16.43 -32.94 13.82
CA PRO A 294 -16.15 -33.07 12.39
C PRO A 294 -14.67 -33.27 12.05
N VAL A 295 -13.76 -32.53 12.69
CA VAL A 295 -12.30 -32.72 12.54
C VAL A 295 -11.87 -34.14 12.91
N TYR A 296 -12.37 -34.66 14.04
CA TYR A 296 -12.07 -36.03 14.48
C TYR A 296 -12.57 -37.07 13.48
N SER A 297 -13.80 -36.94 12.99
CA SER A 297 -14.38 -37.89 12.02
C SER A 297 -13.64 -37.86 10.68
N ALA A 298 -13.30 -36.68 10.16
CA ALA A 298 -12.59 -36.53 8.89
C ALA A 298 -11.19 -37.18 8.93
N THR A 299 -10.42 -36.91 9.99
CA THR A 299 -9.07 -37.48 10.18
C THR A 299 -9.10 -39.02 10.31
N HIS A 300 -10.11 -39.59 10.97
CA HIS A 300 -10.27 -41.04 11.05
C HIS A 300 -10.66 -41.68 9.71
N ARG A 301 -11.57 -41.04 8.94
CA ARG A 301 -11.96 -41.53 7.62
C ARG A 301 -10.77 -41.55 6.65
N VAL A 302 -10.00 -40.46 6.60
CA VAL A 302 -8.83 -40.41 5.70
C VAL A 302 -7.75 -41.40 6.14
N LEU A 303 -7.55 -41.61 7.45
CA LEU A 303 -6.59 -42.59 7.96
C LEU A 303 -6.93 -44.02 7.49
N VAL A 304 -8.20 -44.41 7.56
CA VAL A 304 -8.66 -45.72 7.07
C VAL A 304 -8.44 -45.84 5.55
N ALA A 305 -8.72 -44.78 4.79
CA ALA A 305 -8.48 -44.76 3.35
C ALA A 305 -6.99 -44.89 3.01
N LEU A 306 -6.11 -44.17 3.72
CA LEU A 306 -4.66 -44.25 3.57
C LEU A 306 -4.14 -45.66 3.90
N GLN A 307 -4.52 -46.23 5.03
CA GLN A 307 -4.10 -47.58 5.44
C GLN A 307 -4.54 -48.63 4.42
N SER A 308 -5.78 -48.55 3.93
CA SER A 308 -6.31 -49.46 2.91
C SER A 308 -5.57 -49.31 1.57
N TRP A 309 -5.25 -48.08 1.17
CA TRP A 309 -4.50 -47.80 -0.07
C TRP A 309 -3.06 -48.29 0.01
N LEU A 310 -2.36 -47.98 1.11
CA LEU A 310 -0.94 -48.26 1.30
C LEU A 310 -0.66 -49.75 1.53
N ALA A 311 -1.64 -50.51 2.04
CA ALA A 311 -1.54 -51.97 2.18
C ALA A 311 -1.54 -52.73 0.83
N GLN A 312 -1.87 -52.07 -0.29
CA GLN A 312 -1.92 -52.68 -1.61
C GLN A 312 -0.60 -52.49 -2.37
N GLU A 313 -0.04 -53.58 -2.89
CA GLU A 313 1.09 -53.57 -3.84
C GLU A 313 0.59 -53.25 -5.27
N ARG A 314 0.19 -52.00 -5.50
CA ARG A 314 -0.23 -51.51 -6.82
C ARG A 314 0.57 -50.29 -7.27
N ALA A 315 0.72 -50.15 -8.58
CA ALA A 315 1.11 -48.89 -9.22
C ALA A 315 -0.10 -47.92 -9.20
N GLY A 316 0.12 -46.66 -8.84
CA GLY A 316 -0.94 -45.63 -8.83
C GLY A 316 -0.75 -44.59 -7.72
N ARG A 317 -1.57 -43.53 -7.74
CA ARG A 317 -1.58 -42.46 -6.73
C ARG A 317 -2.97 -42.30 -6.13
N LEU A 318 -3.04 -42.18 -4.81
CA LEU A 318 -4.25 -41.72 -4.12
C LEU A 318 -4.25 -40.20 -4.12
N VAL A 319 -5.27 -39.57 -4.69
CA VAL A 319 -5.49 -38.13 -4.60
C VAL A 319 -6.46 -37.84 -3.47
N VAL A 320 -6.01 -37.10 -2.47
CA VAL A 320 -6.87 -36.59 -1.39
C VAL A 320 -7.32 -35.20 -1.80
N LEU A 321 -8.60 -35.07 -2.15
CA LEU A 321 -9.25 -33.86 -2.62
C LEU A 321 -9.98 -33.16 -1.47
N THR A 322 -9.69 -31.88 -1.27
CA THR A 322 -10.37 -31.01 -0.31
C THR A 322 -10.84 -29.71 -0.95
N GLN A 323 -11.67 -28.94 -0.25
CA GLN A 323 -12.10 -27.60 -0.65
C GLN A 323 -11.90 -26.63 0.51
N GLY A 324 -11.26 -25.48 0.24
CA GLY A 324 -11.08 -24.39 1.21
C GLY A 324 -10.22 -24.73 2.42
N SER A 325 -9.32 -25.71 2.31
CA SER A 325 -8.55 -26.27 3.43
C SER A 325 -7.16 -25.66 3.61
N VAL A 326 -6.65 -24.99 2.57
CA VAL A 326 -5.32 -24.35 2.55
C VAL A 326 -5.38 -22.99 1.85
N GLY A 327 -4.35 -22.18 2.07
CA GLY A 327 -4.27 -20.79 1.58
C GLY A 327 -4.65 -19.79 2.68
N GLN A 328 -4.56 -18.50 2.37
CA GLN A 328 -4.86 -17.42 3.33
C GLN A 328 -6.35 -17.38 3.70
N ASP A 329 -7.23 -17.76 2.76
CA ASP A 329 -8.68 -17.78 2.95
C ASP A 329 -9.21 -19.15 3.38
N ALA A 330 -8.37 -20.00 3.99
CA ALA A 330 -8.78 -21.33 4.40
C ALA A 330 -9.85 -21.24 5.52
N THR A 331 -11.03 -21.77 5.24
CA THR A 331 -12.15 -21.81 6.19
C THR A 331 -12.43 -23.21 6.71
N ASN A 332 -11.95 -24.26 6.04
CA ASN A 332 -12.27 -25.66 6.36
C ASN A 332 -11.25 -26.27 7.34
N LEU A 333 -11.58 -26.25 8.64
CA LEU A 333 -10.68 -26.75 9.68
C LEU A 333 -10.49 -28.28 9.64
N ALA A 334 -11.53 -29.03 9.25
CA ALA A 334 -11.46 -30.48 9.12
C ALA A 334 -10.52 -30.88 7.98
N GLY A 335 -10.60 -30.20 6.84
CA GLY A 335 -9.71 -30.41 5.72
C GLY A 335 -8.26 -30.02 6.05
N ALA A 336 -8.03 -28.93 6.78
CA ALA A 336 -6.69 -28.56 7.24
C ALA A 336 -6.04 -29.67 8.12
N ALA A 337 -6.82 -30.30 9.00
CA ALA A 337 -6.34 -31.43 9.80
C ALA A 337 -6.05 -32.68 8.96
N VAL A 338 -6.88 -32.96 7.95
CA VAL A 338 -6.64 -34.03 6.96
C VAL A 338 -5.31 -33.79 6.22
N TRP A 339 -5.05 -32.56 5.77
CA TRP A 339 -3.77 -32.19 5.14
C TRP A 339 -2.59 -32.48 6.05
N GLY A 340 -2.68 -32.14 7.35
CA GLY A 340 -1.64 -32.45 8.33
C GLY A 340 -1.32 -33.94 8.45
N LEU A 341 -2.35 -34.80 8.54
CA LEU A 341 -2.19 -36.25 8.63
C LEU A 341 -1.62 -36.85 7.33
N VAL A 342 -2.14 -36.43 6.18
CA VAL A 342 -1.71 -36.96 4.87
C VAL A 342 -0.27 -36.58 4.56
N ARG A 343 0.20 -35.40 4.99
CA ARG A 343 1.61 -35.00 4.86
C ARG A 343 2.57 -35.98 5.56
N SER A 344 2.19 -36.52 6.72
CA SER A 344 2.96 -37.58 7.38
C SER A 344 3.03 -38.84 6.51
N ALA A 345 1.90 -39.24 5.91
CA ALA A 345 1.86 -40.38 4.99
C ALA A 345 2.68 -40.16 3.70
N GLN A 346 2.72 -38.93 3.17
CA GLN A 346 3.59 -38.57 2.03
C GLN A 346 5.07 -38.72 2.38
N ALA A 347 5.47 -38.32 3.60
CA ALA A 347 6.84 -38.48 4.06
C ALA A 347 7.25 -39.95 4.24
N GLU A 348 6.33 -40.79 4.72
CA GLU A 348 6.55 -42.24 4.87
C GLU A 348 6.52 -42.99 3.53
N HIS A 349 5.68 -42.54 2.59
CA HIS A 349 5.47 -43.19 1.29
C HIS A 349 5.51 -42.18 0.11
N PRO A 350 6.71 -41.68 -0.27
CA PRO A 350 6.86 -40.69 -1.33
C PRO A 350 6.24 -41.11 -2.66
N GLY A 351 5.60 -40.18 -3.36
CA GLY A 351 4.97 -40.42 -4.66
C GLY A 351 3.68 -41.26 -4.65
N ARG A 352 3.27 -41.87 -3.53
CA ARG A 352 2.05 -42.72 -3.45
C ARG A 352 0.75 -41.96 -3.20
N VAL A 353 0.84 -40.74 -2.67
CA VAL A 353 -0.31 -39.91 -2.28
C VAL A 353 -0.08 -38.47 -2.73
N MET A 354 -1.13 -37.82 -3.24
CA MET A 354 -1.15 -36.41 -3.62
C MET A 354 -2.25 -35.68 -2.85
N LEU A 355 -1.97 -34.45 -2.43
CA LEU A 355 -2.95 -33.53 -1.85
C LEU A 355 -3.37 -32.50 -2.90
N VAL A 356 -4.67 -32.31 -3.07
CA VAL A 356 -5.24 -31.27 -3.95
C VAL A 356 -6.34 -30.55 -3.20
N ASP A 357 -6.25 -29.23 -3.09
CA ASP A 357 -7.34 -28.40 -2.59
C ASP A 357 -7.93 -27.56 -3.73
N SER A 358 -9.18 -27.81 -4.10
CA SER A 358 -9.80 -27.26 -5.31
C SER A 358 -11.04 -26.44 -5.00
N ASP A 359 -11.22 -25.34 -5.74
CA ASP A 359 -12.46 -24.58 -5.81
C ASP A 359 -13.39 -25.03 -6.96
N GLY A 360 -13.00 -26.08 -7.69
CA GLY A 360 -13.74 -26.64 -8.82
C GLY A 360 -13.50 -25.91 -10.15
N SER A 361 -12.59 -24.94 -10.20
CA SER A 361 -12.30 -24.18 -11.43
C SER A 361 -11.49 -24.95 -12.48
N MET A 362 -10.90 -26.09 -12.12
CA MET A 362 -10.16 -26.98 -13.02
C MET A 362 -10.47 -28.45 -12.70
N ASP A 363 -10.39 -29.32 -13.70
CA ASP A 363 -10.44 -30.77 -13.48
C ASP A 363 -9.16 -31.22 -12.78
N VAL A 364 -9.31 -32.04 -11.73
CA VAL A 364 -8.19 -32.63 -11.00
C VAL A 364 -7.36 -33.52 -11.92
N GLY A 365 -7.98 -34.19 -12.90
CA GLY A 365 -7.31 -35.00 -13.91
C GLY A 365 -6.29 -34.22 -14.75
N ASP A 366 -6.50 -32.92 -14.97
CA ASP A 366 -5.64 -32.08 -15.79
C ASP A 366 -4.40 -31.58 -15.03
N VAL A 367 -4.44 -31.56 -13.70
CA VAL A 367 -3.36 -30.97 -12.87
C VAL A 367 -2.41 -31.99 -12.26
N ILE A 368 -2.88 -33.22 -12.01
CA ILE A 368 -2.12 -34.30 -11.34
C ILE A 368 -0.82 -34.70 -12.06
N GLY A 369 -0.73 -34.42 -13.37
CA GLY A 369 0.41 -34.74 -14.22
C GLY A 369 1.60 -33.78 -14.09
N CYS A 370 1.47 -32.70 -13.32
CA CYS A 370 2.51 -31.67 -13.19
C CYS A 370 3.74 -32.07 -12.36
N GLY A 371 3.74 -33.28 -11.76
CA GLY A 371 4.85 -33.78 -10.96
C GLY A 371 4.88 -33.29 -9.51
N GLU A 372 3.91 -32.48 -9.10
CA GLU A 372 3.78 -31.98 -7.73
C GLU A 372 3.13 -33.00 -6.79
N GLU A 373 3.37 -32.86 -5.50
CA GLU A 373 2.74 -33.69 -4.46
C GLU A 373 1.62 -32.96 -3.70
N GLN A 374 1.61 -31.63 -3.74
CA GLN A 374 0.66 -30.78 -3.05
C GLN A 374 0.27 -29.60 -3.93
N LEU A 375 -1.02 -29.53 -4.27
CA LEU A 375 -1.59 -28.51 -5.14
C LEU A 375 -2.75 -27.77 -4.48
N MET A 376 -2.86 -26.49 -4.80
CA MET A 376 -4.03 -25.66 -4.55
C MET A 376 -4.52 -25.10 -5.88
N ILE A 377 -5.82 -25.19 -6.16
CA ILE A 377 -6.45 -24.68 -7.38
C ILE A 377 -7.36 -23.54 -6.99
N ARG A 378 -7.13 -22.36 -7.58
CA ARG A 378 -7.94 -21.16 -7.38
C ARG A 378 -8.11 -20.42 -8.69
N ASN A 379 -9.35 -20.08 -9.04
CA ASN A 379 -9.68 -19.22 -10.18
C ASN A 379 -9.01 -19.66 -11.50
N GLY A 380 -8.98 -20.96 -11.78
CA GLY A 380 -8.40 -21.53 -13.01
C GLY A 380 -6.87 -21.59 -13.03
N THR A 381 -6.20 -21.40 -11.89
CA THR A 381 -4.75 -21.49 -11.77
C THR A 381 -4.37 -22.54 -10.73
N ALA A 382 -3.42 -23.42 -11.06
CA ALA A 382 -2.83 -24.39 -10.14
C ALA A 382 -1.57 -23.81 -9.47
N TYR A 383 -1.47 -23.99 -8.16
CA TYR A 383 -0.37 -23.54 -7.32
C TYR A 383 0.27 -24.72 -6.60
N ALA A 384 1.59 -24.79 -6.57
CA ALA A 384 2.33 -25.76 -5.77
C ALA A 384 2.82 -25.19 -4.45
N ALA A 385 2.81 -26.03 -3.42
CA ALA A 385 3.37 -25.70 -2.12
C ALA A 385 4.90 -25.68 -2.16
N ARG A 386 5.50 -24.62 -1.64
CA ARG A 386 6.94 -24.50 -1.39
C ARG A 386 7.17 -23.94 0.00
N LEU A 387 8.25 -24.38 0.64
CA LEU A 387 8.69 -23.78 1.89
C LEU A 387 9.51 -22.53 1.55
N ALA A 388 9.05 -21.37 2.02
CA ALA A 388 9.71 -20.10 1.84
C ALA A 388 10.10 -19.53 3.20
N GLN A 389 11.14 -18.70 3.24
CA GLN A 389 11.47 -17.96 4.46
C GLN A 389 10.40 -16.90 4.70
N LEU A 390 9.74 -16.97 5.87
CA LEU A 390 8.85 -15.93 6.35
C LEU A 390 9.71 -14.68 6.53
N ARG A 391 9.51 -13.72 5.64
CA ARG A 391 10.14 -12.42 5.74
C ARG A 391 9.15 -11.50 6.39
N PRO A 392 9.26 -11.23 7.71
CA PRO A 392 8.53 -10.12 8.28
C PRO A 392 9.06 -8.86 7.58
N GLN A 393 8.32 -8.39 6.59
CA GLN A 393 8.35 -6.99 6.21
C GLN A 393 7.25 -6.35 7.05
N PRO A 394 7.55 -5.88 8.27
CA PRO A 394 6.58 -5.08 8.99
C PRO A 394 6.27 -3.88 8.10
N ILE A 395 5.10 -3.89 7.46
CA ILE A 395 4.60 -2.79 6.64
C ILE A 395 4.58 -1.50 7.49
N LEU A 396 4.32 -1.65 8.79
CA LEU A 396 4.39 -0.62 9.80
C LEU A 396 5.09 -1.16 11.05
N GLN A 397 6.03 -0.40 11.61
CA GLN A 397 6.72 -0.73 12.85
C GLN A 397 6.18 0.13 13.98
N LEU A 398 5.78 -0.49 15.09
CA LEU A 398 5.38 0.23 16.30
C LEU A 398 6.61 0.94 16.91
N PRO A 399 6.45 2.16 17.45
CA PRO A 399 7.52 2.82 18.20
C PRO A 399 7.95 1.98 19.42
N ASP A 400 9.25 1.94 19.73
CA ASP A 400 9.79 1.12 20.84
C ASP A 400 9.39 1.59 22.24
N THR A 401 8.81 2.78 22.32
CA THR A 401 8.35 3.38 23.56
C THR A 401 6.98 2.81 23.94
N ASN A 402 6.78 2.46 25.21
CA ASN A 402 5.45 2.17 25.80
C ASN A 402 4.48 3.38 25.77
N SER A 403 4.78 4.44 25.03
CA SER A 403 3.87 5.54 24.77
C SER A 403 2.80 5.12 23.77
N GLY A 404 1.70 5.88 23.71
CA GLY A 404 0.75 5.73 22.62
C GLY A 404 1.40 5.92 21.24
N TRP A 405 0.70 5.49 20.19
CA TRP A 405 1.11 5.66 18.81
C TRP A 405 -0.05 6.13 17.94
N ARG A 406 0.27 6.73 16.79
CA ARG A 406 -0.71 7.12 15.78
C ARG A 406 -0.17 6.84 14.38
N LEU A 407 -1.06 6.43 13.48
CA LEU A 407 -0.81 6.33 12.05
C LEU A 407 -0.81 7.72 11.44
N VAL A 408 0.26 8.04 10.71
CA VAL A 408 0.42 9.33 10.04
C VAL A 408 0.70 9.11 8.56
N ALA A 409 0.14 9.99 7.72
CA ALA A 409 0.52 10.12 6.33
C ALA A 409 1.93 10.70 6.24
N GLY A 410 2.77 10.12 5.36
CA GLY A 410 4.05 10.72 5.01
C GLY A 410 3.88 11.92 4.08
N GLY A 411 5.00 12.58 3.75
CA GLY A 411 5.01 13.77 2.91
C GLY A 411 4.90 13.48 1.41
N ALA A 412 5.23 12.27 0.94
CA ALA A 412 5.36 11.99 -0.49
C ALA A 412 4.03 11.80 -1.24
N GLY A 413 2.88 11.81 -0.55
CA GLY A 413 1.58 11.57 -1.18
C GLY A 413 1.37 10.14 -1.70
N THR A 414 2.06 9.15 -1.11
CA THR A 414 1.93 7.72 -1.43
C THR A 414 1.52 6.90 -0.21
N LEU A 415 0.98 5.70 -0.42
CA LEU A 415 0.55 4.82 0.68
C LEU A 415 1.75 4.13 1.37
N GLU A 416 2.87 3.96 0.66
CA GLU A 416 4.15 3.45 1.14
C GLU A 416 4.79 4.35 2.23
N ASP A 417 4.34 5.60 2.29
CA ASP A 417 4.86 6.63 3.16
C ASP A 417 4.16 6.67 4.53
N LEU A 418 3.11 5.86 4.73
CA LEU A 418 2.45 5.69 6.01
C LEU A 418 3.45 5.20 7.08
N THR A 419 3.40 5.81 8.27
CA THR A 419 4.24 5.39 9.41
C THR A 419 3.45 5.43 10.72
N LEU A 420 3.94 4.71 11.72
CA LEU A 420 3.45 4.82 13.10
C LEU A 420 4.39 5.76 13.87
N ALA A 421 3.87 6.91 14.26
CA ALA A 421 4.58 7.88 15.07
C ALA A 421 4.24 7.70 16.55
N SER A 422 5.22 7.90 17.43
CA SER A 422 4.99 8.00 18.87
C SER A 422 4.07 9.18 19.19
N CYS A 423 3.10 8.96 20.06
CA CYS A 423 2.15 9.95 20.53
C CYS A 423 2.20 9.98 22.07
N PRO A 424 2.81 11.01 22.68
CA PRO A 424 2.86 11.13 24.13
C PRO A 424 1.46 11.37 24.71
N ALA A 425 1.23 10.82 25.90
CA ALA A 425 -0.04 11.01 26.62
C ALA A 425 -0.27 12.50 26.92
N LYS A 426 -1.47 12.99 26.63
CA LYS A 426 -1.93 14.35 26.97
C LYS A 426 -2.84 14.31 28.18
N GLU A 427 -2.77 15.28 29.08
CA GLU A 427 -3.76 15.40 30.16
C GLU A 427 -5.16 15.70 29.62
N LEU A 428 -6.21 15.21 30.31
CA LEU A 428 -7.60 15.46 29.93
C LEU A 428 -8.06 16.85 30.36
N ALA A 429 -8.64 17.60 29.44
CA ALA A 429 -9.39 18.82 29.74
C ALA A 429 -10.81 18.49 30.28
N PRO A 430 -11.49 19.45 30.92
CA PRO A 430 -12.89 19.28 31.31
C PRO A 430 -13.77 18.90 30.11
N GLY A 431 -14.66 17.93 30.31
CA GLY A 431 -15.56 17.43 29.26
C GLY A 431 -14.94 16.38 28.32
N GLN A 432 -13.66 16.03 28.49
CA GLN A 432 -12.99 15.02 27.65
C GLN A 432 -12.96 13.63 28.27
N VAL A 433 -12.81 12.62 27.42
CA VAL A 433 -12.54 11.23 27.81
C VAL A 433 -11.34 10.70 27.03
N ARG A 434 -10.61 9.76 27.63
CA ARG A 434 -9.60 8.95 26.94
C ARG A 434 -10.21 7.61 26.57
N ILE A 435 -9.96 7.19 25.33
CA ILE A 435 -10.45 5.93 24.78
C ILE A 435 -9.25 5.13 24.30
N GLU A 436 -9.10 3.91 24.80
CA GLU A 436 -8.24 2.91 24.17
C GLU A 436 -8.96 2.44 22.89
N VAL A 437 -8.37 2.78 21.74
CA VAL A 437 -8.98 2.51 20.43
C VAL A 437 -8.76 1.04 20.09
N ARG A 438 -9.85 0.35 19.70
CA ARG A 438 -9.83 -1.08 19.36
C ARG A 438 -10.13 -1.35 17.90
N ALA A 439 -10.91 -0.47 17.26
CA ALA A 439 -11.22 -0.54 15.84
C ALA A 439 -11.48 0.87 15.29
N LEU A 440 -11.18 1.07 14.00
CA LEU A 440 -11.35 2.33 13.28
C LEU A 440 -12.17 2.10 12.01
N GLY A 441 -13.00 3.06 11.65
CA GLY A 441 -13.61 3.13 10.33
C GLY A 441 -12.66 3.84 9.36
N VAL A 442 -12.33 3.19 8.25
CA VAL A 442 -11.50 3.79 7.18
C VAL A 442 -12.40 4.41 6.14
N ASN A 443 -12.33 5.74 6.01
CA ASN A 443 -13.17 6.51 5.11
C ASN A 443 -12.40 6.92 3.85
N PHE A 444 -13.12 7.25 2.76
CA PHE A 444 -12.49 7.76 1.53
C PHE A 444 -11.64 9.03 1.78
N ARG A 445 -12.05 9.84 2.76
CA ARG A 445 -11.26 10.96 3.28
C ARG A 445 -9.85 10.53 3.68
N ASP A 446 -9.72 9.42 4.41
CA ASP A 446 -8.43 8.98 4.94
C ASP A 446 -7.48 8.57 3.81
N VAL A 447 -8.02 7.99 2.72
CA VAL A 447 -7.25 7.71 1.50
C VAL A 447 -6.74 9.00 0.85
N LEU A 448 -7.60 10.03 0.72
CA LEU A 448 -7.18 11.31 0.16
C LEU A 448 -6.14 12.03 1.02
N VAL A 449 -6.24 11.90 2.35
CA VAL A 449 -5.25 12.43 3.30
C VAL A 449 -3.92 11.70 3.12
N ALA A 450 -3.94 10.37 3.04
CA ALA A 450 -2.74 9.56 2.84
C ALA A 450 -2.03 9.88 1.50
N LEU A 451 -2.80 10.19 0.45
CA LEU A 451 -2.29 10.56 -0.86
C LEU A 451 -1.92 12.06 -0.99
N GLY A 452 -2.08 12.87 0.05
CA GLY A 452 -1.77 14.31 0.01
C GLY A 452 -2.73 15.16 -0.85
N ILE A 453 -3.84 14.59 -1.32
CA ILE A 453 -4.82 15.26 -2.20
C ILE A 453 -5.88 16.02 -1.38
N TYR A 454 -6.00 15.72 -0.08
CA TYR A 454 -7.02 16.32 0.77
C TYR A 454 -6.73 17.81 1.08
N PRO A 455 -7.68 18.73 0.88
CA PRO A 455 -7.46 20.15 1.16
C PRO A 455 -7.38 20.41 2.67
N GLY A 456 -6.25 20.96 3.10
CA GLY A 456 -5.98 21.36 4.49
C GLY A 456 -5.28 20.29 5.33
N ALA A 457 -4.81 20.66 6.52
CA ALA A 457 -4.16 19.74 7.45
C ALA A 457 -5.21 18.86 8.15
N ALA A 458 -5.34 17.62 7.67
CA ALA A 458 -6.30 16.64 8.18
C ALA A 458 -5.56 15.42 8.71
N GLU A 459 -5.88 14.97 9.94
CA GLU A 459 -5.35 13.72 10.48
C GLU A 459 -6.16 12.51 9.98
N LEU A 460 -5.51 11.35 9.89
CA LEU A 460 -6.14 10.06 9.54
C LEU A 460 -7.04 9.57 10.68
N GLY A 461 -8.14 8.90 10.34
CA GLY A 461 -9.01 8.21 11.29
C GLY A 461 -10.11 9.10 11.84
N ALA A 462 -11.17 9.33 11.06
CA ALA A 462 -12.28 10.16 11.49
C ALA A 462 -13.10 9.54 12.65
N GLU A 463 -13.23 8.22 12.68
CA GLU A 463 -14.12 7.50 13.59
C GLU A 463 -13.53 6.18 14.10
N GLY A 464 -14.15 5.65 15.14
CA GLY A 464 -13.85 4.31 15.60
C GLY A 464 -14.65 3.91 16.83
N ALA A 465 -14.23 2.79 17.41
CA ALA A 465 -14.76 2.23 18.63
C ALA A 465 -13.64 1.75 19.56
N GLY A 466 -13.91 1.83 20.86
CA GLY A 466 -12.93 1.52 21.88
C GLY A 466 -13.54 1.45 23.27
N VAL A 467 -12.67 1.49 24.28
CA VAL A 467 -13.06 1.43 25.69
C VAL A 467 -12.55 2.67 26.41
N VAL A 468 -13.40 3.31 27.20
CA VAL A 468 -13.02 4.48 28.01
C VAL A 468 -12.00 4.05 29.07
N THR A 469 -10.83 4.68 29.10
CA THR A 469 -9.76 4.40 30.09
C THR A 469 -9.61 5.50 31.14
N GLU A 470 -10.03 6.73 30.82
CA GLU A 470 -9.95 7.88 31.71
C GLU A 470 -11.09 8.86 31.41
N VAL A 471 -11.62 9.51 32.44
CA VAL A 471 -12.75 10.46 32.34
C VAL A 471 -12.35 11.79 32.95
N GLY A 472 -12.41 12.85 32.15
CA GLY A 472 -12.06 14.21 32.56
C GLY A 472 -13.13 14.87 33.42
N PRO A 473 -12.79 15.99 34.10
CA PRO A 473 -13.73 16.70 34.97
C PRO A 473 -15.02 17.12 34.24
N GLY A 474 -16.17 16.96 34.90
CA GLY A 474 -17.47 17.40 34.38
C GLY A 474 -18.18 16.43 33.44
N VAL A 475 -17.58 15.28 33.12
CA VAL A 475 -18.24 14.20 32.36
C VAL A 475 -19.02 13.31 33.32
N THR A 476 -20.32 13.19 33.12
CA THR A 476 -21.21 12.36 33.98
C THR A 476 -21.86 11.18 33.26
N GLY A 477 -21.87 11.19 31.92
CA GLY A 477 -22.55 10.18 31.10
C GLY A 477 -21.70 8.94 30.74
N LEU A 478 -20.41 8.97 31.05
CA LEU A 478 -19.43 7.93 30.71
C LEU A 478 -18.58 7.59 31.93
N ALA A 479 -18.15 6.34 32.02
CA ALA A 479 -17.29 5.79 33.05
C ALA A 479 -16.17 4.96 32.42
N VAL A 480 -15.07 4.81 33.16
CA VAL A 480 -13.98 3.90 32.78
C VAL A 480 -14.52 2.48 32.61
N GLY A 481 -14.12 1.83 31.52
CA GLY A 481 -14.58 0.49 31.12
C GLY A 481 -15.80 0.49 30.20
N ASP A 482 -16.46 1.63 29.97
CA ASP A 482 -17.56 1.71 29.00
C ASP A 482 -17.05 1.47 27.58
N PRO A 483 -17.64 0.53 26.81
CA PRO A 483 -17.40 0.44 25.38
C PRO A 483 -18.13 1.59 24.66
N VAL A 484 -17.42 2.33 23.82
CA VAL A 484 -17.93 3.51 23.11
C VAL A 484 -17.60 3.49 21.62
N MET A 485 -18.42 4.17 20.82
CA MET A 485 -18.17 4.47 19.41
C MET A 485 -18.42 5.95 19.13
N GLY A 486 -17.77 6.52 18.13
CA GLY A 486 -18.02 7.90 17.72
C GLY A 486 -16.93 8.50 16.83
N LEU A 487 -16.90 9.82 16.79
CA LEU A 487 -15.91 10.59 16.04
C LEU A 487 -14.63 10.72 16.88
N LEU A 488 -13.64 9.87 16.59
CA LEU A 488 -12.41 9.80 17.37
C LEU A 488 -11.35 10.79 16.89
N GLY A 489 -11.37 11.14 15.59
CA GLY A 489 -10.47 12.11 14.99
C GLY A 489 -9.00 11.70 14.93
N VAL A 490 -8.66 10.46 15.27
CA VAL A 490 -7.31 9.91 15.18
C VAL A 490 -7.33 8.42 14.83
N ALA A 491 -6.38 7.99 14.01
CA ALA A 491 -6.01 6.60 13.83
C ALA A 491 -4.81 6.28 14.73
N GLY A 492 -5.04 5.74 15.92
CA GLY A 492 -3.97 5.47 16.88
C GLY A 492 -4.37 4.51 18.00
N SER A 493 -3.47 4.29 18.95
CA SER A 493 -3.71 3.44 20.12
C SER A 493 -4.70 4.04 21.11
N GLU A 494 -4.70 5.38 21.21
CA GLU A 494 -5.55 6.12 22.12
C GLU A 494 -6.13 7.37 21.43
N ALA A 495 -7.34 7.73 21.83
CA ALA A 495 -8.00 8.98 21.43
C ALA A 495 -8.39 9.78 22.68
N VAL A 496 -8.10 11.08 22.68
CA VAL A 496 -8.62 12.04 23.66
C VAL A 496 -9.68 12.89 22.95
N VAL A 497 -10.94 12.75 23.35
CA VAL A 497 -12.08 13.31 22.63
C VAL A 497 -13.07 13.98 23.57
N ASP A 498 -13.82 14.94 23.04
CA ASP A 498 -14.97 15.51 23.75
C ASP A 498 -16.04 14.44 23.96
N ALA A 499 -16.53 14.30 25.21
CA ALA A 499 -17.49 13.26 25.58
C ALA A 499 -18.81 13.32 24.78
N ARG A 500 -19.13 14.45 24.15
CA ARG A 500 -20.33 14.62 23.31
C ARG A 500 -20.21 13.97 21.93
N LEU A 501 -18.99 13.65 21.50
CA LEU A 501 -18.71 13.07 20.17
C LEU A 501 -18.75 11.53 20.17
N VAL A 502 -18.99 10.92 21.33
CA VAL A 502 -19.04 9.47 21.50
C VAL A 502 -20.30 9.04 22.24
N VAL A 503 -20.72 7.81 21.98
CA VAL A 503 -21.88 7.18 22.64
C VAL A 503 -21.50 5.78 23.10
N LYS A 504 -22.12 5.31 24.19
CA LYS A 504 -21.96 3.92 24.65
C LYS A 504 -22.48 2.95 23.58
N LEU A 505 -21.77 1.84 23.39
CA LEU A 505 -22.24 0.77 22.51
C LEU A 505 -23.56 0.19 23.02
N PRO A 506 -24.53 -0.08 22.14
CA PRO A 506 -25.64 -0.97 22.45
C PRO A 506 -25.13 -2.36 22.84
N ASN A 507 -25.86 -3.06 23.72
CA ASN A 507 -25.43 -4.36 24.23
C ASN A 507 -25.13 -5.36 23.09
N ARG A 508 -23.95 -6.01 23.17
CA ARG A 508 -23.48 -7.13 22.32
C ARG A 508 -23.02 -6.80 20.89
N TRP A 509 -22.71 -5.54 20.57
CA TRP A 509 -22.07 -5.23 19.30
C TRP A 509 -20.55 -5.49 19.34
N PRO A 510 -19.98 -6.18 18.35
CA PRO A 510 -18.53 -6.18 18.14
C PRO A 510 -18.01 -4.76 17.93
N LEU A 511 -16.84 -4.44 18.51
CA LEU A 511 -16.21 -3.13 18.36
C LEU A 511 -15.87 -2.83 16.88
N THR A 512 -15.53 -3.85 16.10
CA THR A 512 -15.28 -3.73 14.65
C THR A 512 -16.51 -3.25 13.89
N ASP A 513 -17.68 -3.79 14.24
CA ASP A 513 -18.94 -3.42 13.59
C ASP A 513 -19.35 -2.01 14.00
N ALA A 514 -19.18 -1.68 15.29
CA ALA A 514 -19.46 -0.36 15.82
C ALA A 514 -18.56 0.74 15.21
N ALA A 515 -17.31 0.43 14.86
CA ALA A 515 -16.38 1.39 14.26
C ALA A 515 -16.78 1.83 12.85
N GLY A 516 -17.59 1.04 12.12
CA GLY A 516 -18.06 1.38 10.77
C GLY A 516 -19.36 2.18 10.72
N VAL A 517 -19.90 2.62 11.85
CA VAL A 517 -21.21 3.28 11.93
C VAL A 517 -21.16 4.82 12.00
N PRO A 518 -20.35 5.46 12.87
CA PRO A 518 -20.51 6.87 13.20
C PRO A 518 -20.60 7.83 12.00
N VAL A 519 -19.57 7.93 11.17
CA VAL A 519 -19.46 8.86 10.03
C VAL A 519 -20.52 8.54 9.00
N VAL A 520 -20.69 7.28 8.60
CA VAL A 520 -21.61 6.95 7.50
C VAL A 520 -23.06 7.19 7.89
N PHE A 521 -23.47 6.81 9.11
CA PHE A 521 -24.84 7.05 9.58
C PHE A 521 -25.08 8.51 9.97
N LEU A 522 -24.12 9.20 10.61
CA LEU A 522 -24.27 10.64 10.89
C LEU A 522 -24.37 11.45 9.60
N THR A 523 -23.57 11.11 8.57
CA THR A 523 -23.64 11.77 7.26
C THR A 523 -25.00 11.55 6.61
N ALA A 524 -25.46 10.30 6.53
CA ALA A 524 -26.76 9.98 5.94
C ALA A 524 -27.93 10.60 6.74
N TYR A 525 -27.88 10.54 8.07
CA TYR A 525 -28.88 11.15 8.93
C TYR A 525 -28.92 12.67 8.78
N TYR A 526 -27.76 13.33 8.82
CA TYR A 526 -27.69 14.77 8.65
C TYR A 526 -28.20 15.20 7.27
N ALA A 527 -27.77 14.52 6.21
CA ALA A 527 -28.21 14.78 4.84
C ALA A 527 -29.73 14.64 4.67
N LEU A 528 -30.31 13.52 5.10
CA LEU A 528 -31.71 13.22 4.84
C LEU A 528 -32.65 13.87 5.87
N ARG A 529 -32.31 13.81 7.15
CA ARG A 529 -33.20 14.26 8.23
C ARG A 529 -33.04 15.73 8.56
N VAL A 530 -31.83 16.27 8.55
CA VAL A 530 -31.55 17.65 8.97
C VAL A 530 -31.60 18.60 7.77
N LEU A 531 -30.90 18.29 6.68
CA LEU A 531 -30.86 19.15 5.51
C LEU A 531 -32.09 18.97 4.61
N ALA A 532 -32.34 17.74 4.15
CA ALA A 532 -33.46 17.47 3.24
C ALA A 532 -34.82 17.35 3.94
N GLN A 533 -34.85 17.19 5.26
CA GLN A 533 -36.06 17.09 6.09
C GLN A 533 -37.12 16.15 5.50
N VAL A 534 -36.67 14.98 5.05
CA VAL A 534 -37.50 14.00 4.34
C VAL A 534 -38.76 13.60 5.11
N GLN A 535 -39.86 13.43 4.38
CA GLN A 535 -41.16 13.00 4.90
C GLN A 535 -41.51 11.59 4.42
N PRO A 536 -42.25 10.79 5.21
CA PRO A 536 -42.74 9.49 4.76
C PRO A 536 -43.53 9.62 3.45
N GLY A 537 -43.28 8.70 2.51
CA GLY A 537 -43.90 8.68 1.17
C GLY A 537 -43.18 9.51 0.10
N GLU A 538 -42.15 10.30 0.45
CA GLU A 538 -41.27 10.94 -0.54
C GLU A 538 -40.32 9.92 -1.18
N SER A 539 -39.78 10.24 -2.36
CA SER A 539 -38.78 9.43 -3.05
C SER A 539 -37.38 10.04 -2.97
N VAL A 540 -36.37 9.18 -2.82
CA VAL A 540 -34.96 9.56 -2.73
C VAL A 540 -34.10 8.77 -3.72
N LEU A 541 -33.26 9.47 -4.48
CA LEU A 541 -32.18 8.90 -5.26
C LEU A 541 -30.88 8.91 -4.45
N VAL A 542 -30.29 7.75 -4.21
CA VAL A 542 -29.01 7.56 -3.52
C VAL A 542 -27.96 7.08 -4.52
N HIS A 543 -26.99 7.93 -4.81
CA HIS A 543 -25.84 7.53 -5.62
C HIS A 543 -24.79 6.76 -4.82
N ALA A 544 -24.10 5.84 -5.50
CA ALA A 544 -23.13 4.93 -4.89
C ALA A 544 -23.71 4.17 -3.66
N ALA A 545 -24.94 3.69 -3.80
CA ALA A 545 -25.75 3.11 -2.73
C ALA A 545 -25.13 1.85 -2.09
N ALA A 546 -24.20 1.18 -2.78
CA ALA A 546 -23.45 0.03 -2.27
C ALA A 546 -22.12 0.42 -1.57
N GLY A 547 -21.87 1.71 -1.34
CA GLY A 547 -20.79 2.22 -0.48
C GLY A 547 -21.29 2.53 0.94
N GLY A 548 -20.39 2.85 1.88
CA GLY A 548 -20.74 3.02 3.30
C GLY A 548 -21.88 4.01 3.57
N VAL A 549 -21.72 5.27 3.14
CA VAL A 549 -22.77 6.31 3.30
C VAL A 549 -24.04 5.93 2.52
N GLY A 550 -23.89 5.39 1.32
CA GLY A 550 -25.00 4.95 0.48
C GLY A 550 -25.85 3.88 1.17
N MET A 551 -25.21 2.87 1.75
CA MET A 551 -25.89 1.80 2.46
C MET A 551 -26.62 2.31 3.71
N ALA A 552 -25.99 3.21 4.47
CA ALA A 552 -26.64 3.86 5.62
C ALA A 552 -27.86 4.70 5.20
N ALA A 553 -27.74 5.44 4.09
CA ALA A 553 -28.83 6.25 3.55
C ALA A 553 -30.01 5.40 3.09
N VAL A 554 -29.79 4.29 2.38
CA VAL A 554 -30.85 3.37 1.96
C VAL A 554 -31.59 2.78 3.17
N GLN A 555 -30.85 2.36 4.21
CA GLN A 555 -31.45 1.81 5.44
C GLN A 555 -32.32 2.85 6.17
N LEU A 556 -31.81 4.07 6.36
CA LEU A 556 -32.56 5.15 7.00
C LEU A 556 -33.77 5.58 6.17
N ALA A 557 -33.60 5.69 4.85
CA ALA A 557 -34.69 6.04 3.94
C ALA A 557 -35.85 5.06 4.04
N ARG A 558 -35.57 3.75 4.01
CA ARG A 558 -36.58 2.70 4.18
C ARG A 558 -37.22 2.73 5.56
N LEU A 559 -36.43 2.92 6.61
CA LEU A 559 -36.94 3.05 7.98
C LEU A 559 -37.96 4.20 8.10
N TRP A 560 -37.77 5.29 7.35
CA TRP A 560 -38.67 6.45 7.33
C TRP A 560 -39.78 6.36 6.28
N GLY A 561 -39.89 5.25 5.55
CA GLY A 561 -40.94 5.02 4.56
C GLY A 561 -40.75 5.81 3.26
N LEU A 562 -39.51 6.05 2.85
CA LEU A 562 -39.18 6.64 1.55
C LEU A 562 -39.15 5.57 0.44
N GLU A 563 -39.53 5.97 -0.77
CA GLU A 563 -39.28 5.19 -1.99
C GLU A 563 -37.83 5.41 -2.43
N VAL A 564 -37.04 4.34 -2.52
CA VAL A 564 -35.58 4.44 -2.74
C VAL A 564 -35.20 4.04 -4.15
N PHE A 565 -34.57 4.96 -4.87
CA PHE A 565 -33.85 4.73 -6.11
C PHE A 565 -32.34 4.72 -5.84
N ALA A 566 -31.62 3.74 -6.36
CA ALA A 566 -30.23 3.50 -6.00
C ALA A 566 -29.34 3.31 -7.23
N THR A 567 -28.15 3.90 -7.24
CA THR A 567 -27.13 3.57 -8.24
C THR A 567 -25.92 2.88 -7.64
N ALA A 568 -25.40 1.87 -8.35
CA ALA A 568 -24.13 1.22 -8.07
C ALA A 568 -23.57 0.56 -9.34
N SER A 569 -22.26 0.26 -9.38
CA SER A 569 -21.68 -0.56 -10.45
C SER A 569 -22.34 -1.94 -10.48
N ARG A 570 -22.58 -2.50 -11.68
CA ARG A 570 -23.29 -3.79 -11.88
C ARG A 570 -22.86 -4.93 -10.96
N GLY A 571 -21.55 -5.10 -10.75
CA GLY A 571 -21.02 -6.15 -9.85
C GLY A 571 -21.40 -6.01 -8.37
N LYS A 572 -22.12 -4.96 -7.97
CA LYS A 572 -22.58 -4.71 -6.60
C LYS A 572 -24.11 -4.73 -6.45
N TRP A 573 -24.85 -5.08 -7.50
CA TRP A 573 -26.31 -5.02 -7.48
C TRP A 573 -26.94 -6.02 -6.50
N ASP A 574 -26.33 -7.19 -6.32
CA ASP A 574 -26.80 -8.19 -5.34
C ASP A 574 -26.86 -7.62 -3.92
N THR A 575 -25.93 -6.71 -3.55
CA THR A 575 -25.97 -5.98 -2.27
C THR A 575 -27.22 -5.12 -2.17
N LEU A 576 -27.57 -4.38 -3.22
CA LEU A 576 -28.77 -3.53 -3.24
C LEU A 576 -30.07 -4.34 -3.20
N HIS A 577 -30.09 -5.49 -3.89
CA HIS A 577 -31.22 -6.43 -3.84
C HIS A 577 -31.40 -7.03 -2.44
N THR A 578 -30.32 -7.39 -1.77
CA THR A 578 -30.35 -7.86 -0.37
C THR A 578 -30.88 -6.77 0.58
N MET A 579 -30.62 -5.50 0.26
CA MET A 579 -31.18 -4.35 0.98
C MET A 579 -32.62 -3.99 0.56
N GLY A 580 -33.24 -4.81 -0.30
CA GLY A 580 -34.64 -4.73 -0.69
C GLY A 580 -34.93 -3.84 -1.89
N CYS A 581 -33.92 -3.36 -2.63
CA CYS A 581 -34.12 -2.59 -3.86
C CYS A 581 -34.42 -3.55 -5.01
N ASP A 582 -35.53 -3.38 -5.72
CA ASP A 582 -35.85 -4.20 -6.88
C ASP A 582 -35.10 -3.73 -8.15
N ASN A 583 -35.22 -4.50 -9.23
CA ASN A 583 -34.54 -4.22 -10.50
C ASN A 583 -34.96 -2.91 -11.17
N THR A 584 -36.17 -2.40 -10.88
CA THR A 584 -36.69 -1.14 -11.45
C THR A 584 -36.20 0.09 -10.70
N HIS A 585 -35.72 -0.09 -9.47
CA HIS A 585 -35.19 0.95 -8.60
C HIS A 585 -33.66 0.93 -8.49
N VAL A 586 -32.98 0.13 -9.32
CA VAL A 586 -31.51 0.02 -9.36
C VAL A 586 -31.01 0.36 -10.77
N ALA A 587 -29.95 1.18 -10.84
CA ALA A 587 -29.29 1.52 -12.11
C ALA A 587 -27.76 1.60 -11.97
N ASP A 588 -27.07 1.59 -13.12
CA ASP A 588 -25.60 1.59 -13.15
C ASP A 588 -25.05 2.98 -12.82
N SER A 589 -24.17 3.07 -11.82
CA SER A 589 -23.54 4.33 -11.43
C SER A 589 -22.43 4.79 -12.38
N ARG A 590 -22.04 3.99 -13.38
CA ARG A 590 -20.97 4.31 -14.35
C ARG A 590 -21.47 4.85 -15.68
N THR A 591 -22.78 4.94 -15.86
CA THR A 591 -23.40 5.42 -17.11
C THR A 591 -24.52 6.41 -16.80
N LEU A 592 -24.88 7.27 -17.75
CA LEU A 592 -26.02 8.19 -17.59
C LEU A 592 -27.39 7.52 -17.76
N ALA A 593 -27.42 6.20 -18.04
CA ALA A 593 -28.66 5.45 -18.28
C ALA A 593 -29.62 5.41 -17.07
N PHE A 594 -29.12 5.71 -15.86
CA PHE A 594 -29.98 5.83 -14.68
C PHE A 594 -31.04 6.93 -14.83
N GLU A 595 -30.74 8.00 -15.58
CA GLU A 595 -31.67 9.11 -15.82
C GLU A 595 -32.93 8.59 -16.53
N GLU A 596 -32.75 7.95 -17.69
CA GLU A 596 -33.85 7.38 -18.47
C GLU A 596 -34.57 6.27 -17.70
N THR A 597 -33.81 5.40 -17.01
CA THR A 597 -34.38 4.30 -16.21
C THR A 597 -35.33 4.83 -15.15
N PHE A 598 -34.89 5.78 -14.32
CA PHE A 598 -35.71 6.31 -13.23
C PHE A 598 -36.79 7.27 -13.73
N TRP A 599 -36.57 7.96 -14.84
CA TRP A 599 -37.62 8.74 -15.51
C TRP A 599 -38.79 7.85 -15.93
N LEU A 600 -38.51 6.68 -16.51
CA LEU A 600 -39.52 5.71 -16.89
C LEU A 600 -40.20 5.07 -15.67
N THR A 601 -39.42 4.60 -14.67
CA THR A 601 -39.98 3.98 -13.46
C THR A 601 -40.88 4.94 -12.68
N THR A 602 -40.56 6.23 -12.66
CA THR A 602 -41.37 7.26 -11.99
C THR A 602 -42.50 7.83 -12.86
N GLU A 603 -42.70 7.31 -14.08
CA GLU A 603 -43.66 7.83 -15.06
C GLU A 603 -43.50 9.35 -15.31
N GLY A 604 -42.26 9.83 -15.32
CA GLY A 604 -41.90 11.24 -15.51
C GLY A 604 -42.09 12.13 -14.28
N ARG A 605 -42.50 11.57 -13.12
CA ARG A 605 -42.61 12.31 -11.86
C ARG A 605 -41.25 12.75 -11.31
N GLY A 606 -40.19 11.98 -11.58
CA GLY A 606 -38.88 12.17 -10.97
C GLY A 606 -38.87 11.84 -9.47
N VAL A 607 -37.81 12.25 -8.78
CA VAL A 607 -37.62 12.06 -7.33
C VAL A 607 -37.85 13.34 -6.54
N ASP A 608 -37.98 13.24 -5.21
CA ASP A 608 -38.14 14.41 -4.34
C ASP A 608 -36.80 14.87 -3.72
N VAL A 609 -35.88 13.93 -3.48
CA VAL A 609 -34.55 14.17 -2.91
C VAL A 609 -33.47 13.42 -3.70
N VAL A 610 -32.32 14.06 -3.90
CA VAL A 610 -31.11 13.40 -4.43
C VAL A 610 -29.99 13.53 -3.40
N LEU A 611 -29.40 12.40 -3.02
CA LEU A 611 -28.13 12.34 -2.28
C LEU A 611 -27.00 12.01 -3.28
N ASN A 612 -26.27 13.05 -3.69
CA ASN A 612 -25.27 12.96 -4.74
C ASN A 612 -23.85 12.73 -4.20
N SER A 613 -23.11 11.90 -4.94
CA SER A 613 -21.67 11.64 -4.76
C SER A 613 -20.93 11.51 -6.08
N LEU A 614 -21.62 11.74 -7.21
CA LEU A 614 -21.04 11.72 -8.56
C LEU A 614 -20.67 13.16 -8.98
N ALA A 615 -19.93 13.29 -10.09
CA ALA A 615 -19.42 14.59 -10.58
C ALA A 615 -19.72 14.79 -12.07
N GLY A 616 -19.57 16.04 -12.55
CA GLY A 616 -19.75 16.39 -13.96
C GLY A 616 -21.16 16.08 -14.51
N GLU A 617 -21.23 15.49 -15.70
CA GLU A 617 -22.49 15.22 -16.41
C GLU A 617 -23.47 14.33 -15.63
N PHE A 618 -22.97 13.54 -14.67
CA PHE A 618 -23.80 12.74 -13.78
C PHE A 618 -24.60 13.62 -12.81
N THR A 619 -24.01 14.69 -12.29
CA THR A 619 -24.69 15.68 -11.44
C THR A 619 -25.83 16.36 -12.20
N ASP A 620 -25.58 16.75 -13.45
CA ASP A 620 -26.58 17.37 -14.32
C ASP A 620 -27.76 16.42 -14.61
N ALA A 621 -27.46 15.13 -14.87
CA ALA A 621 -28.48 14.10 -15.04
C ALA A 621 -29.33 13.90 -13.79
N SER A 622 -28.71 13.90 -12.61
CA SER A 622 -29.42 13.78 -11.34
C SER A 622 -30.29 15.00 -11.02
N LEU A 623 -29.87 16.20 -11.42
CA LEU A 623 -30.70 17.42 -11.30
C LEU A 623 -31.94 17.36 -12.21
N ARG A 624 -31.84 16.77 -13.41
CA ARG A 624 -32.99 16.60 -14.32
C ARG A 624 -34.05 15.64 -13.77
N LEU A 625 -33.69 14.75 -12.84
CA LEU A 625 -34.62 13.90 -12.10
C LEU A 625 -35.40 14.64 -11.00
N LEU A 626 -35.22 15.96 -10.84
CA LEU A 626 -36.03 16.81 -9.95
C LEU A 626 -36.94 17.80 -10.73
N PRO A 627 -37.78 17.33 -11.67
CA PRO A 627 -38.53 18.21 -12.60
C PRO A 627 -39.56 19.10 -11.90
N ARG A 628 -39.98 18.73 -10.70
CA ARG A 628 -40.96 19.45 -9.87
C ARG A 628 -40.29 20.35 -8.82
N GLY A 629 -38.97 20.53 -8.91
CA GLY A 629 -38.14 20.96 -7.79
C GLY A 629 -37.91 19.82 -6.80
N GLY A 630 -37.12 20.07 -5.76
CA GLY A 630 -36.75 19.06 -4.78
C GLY A 630 -35.57 19.51 -3.92
N ARG A 631 -34.95 18.57 -3.21
CA ARG A 631 -33.75 18.82 -2.41
C ARG A 631 -32.58 18.04 -2.99
N PHE A 632 -31.53 18.77 -3.37
CA PHE A 632 -30.30 18.18 -3.88
C PHE A 632 -29.20 18.34 -2.83
N ILE A 633 -28.69 17.23 -2.32
CA ILE A 633 -27.63 17.19 -1.30
C ILE A 633 -26.35 16.69 -1.95
N GLU A 634 -25.36 17.59 -2.06
CA GLU A 634 -24.05 17.31 -2.65
C GLU A 634 -23.05 16.88 -1.57
N MET A 635 -22.42 15.72 -1.75
CA MET A 635 -21.37 15.21 -0.87
C MET A 635 -19.96 15.29 -1.50
N GLY A 636 -19.87 15.40 -2.83
CA GLY A 636 -18.60 15.52 -3.56
C GLY A 636 -17.94 16.89 -3.36
N LYS A 637 -16.62 16.90 -3.11
CA LYS A 637 -15.85 18.13 -2.84
C LYS A 637 -15.17 18.75 -4.07
N THR A 638 -15.13 18.07 -5.22
CA THR A 638 -14.31 18.46 -6.38
C THR A 638 -14.82 19.69 -7.14
N GLU A 639 -16.03 20.19 -6.89
CA GLU A 639 -16.65 21.27 -7.70
C GLU A 639 -17.18 22.47 -6.88
N PHE A 640 -16.46 22.92 -5.86
CA PHE A 640 -16.69 24.29 -5.34
C PHE A 640 -16.06 25.34 -6.27
N GLY A 641 -16.50 25.37 -7.54
CA GLY A 641 -16.03 26.28 -8.58
C GLY A 641 -17.18 27.04 -9.24
N THR A 642 -17.55 28.20 -8.69
CA THR A 642 -18.48 29.23 -9.23
C THR A 642 -19.89 28.78 -9.67
N PRO A 643 -20.98 29.36 -9.11
CA PRO A 643 -22.35 28.98 -9.48
C PRO A 643 -22.71 29.43 -10.90
N ARG A 644 -22.61 28.54 -11.88
CA ARG A 644 -23.30 28.71 -13.18
C ARG A 644 -24.75 28.25 -13.01
N SER A 645 -25.65 29.21 -12.87
CA SER A 645 -27.11 29.10 -13.04
C SER A 645 -27.75 27.79 -12.51
N LEU A 646 -27.82 27.65 -11.19
CA LEU A 646 -28.53 26.54 -10.53
C LEU A 646 -29.87 27.02 -9.93
N PRO A 647 -30.94 26.20 -9.91
CA PRO A 647 -32.22 26.52 -9.27
C PRO A 647 -32.06 26.84 -7.78
N ARG A 648 -32.95 27.70 -7.26
CA ARG A 648 -32.84 28.51 -6.03
C ARG A 648 -32.73 27.79 -4.66
N THR A 649 -32.42 26.50 -4.57
CA THR A 649 -32.30 25.82 -3.26
C THR A 649 -31.23 24.72 -3.25
N ILE A 650 -29.95 25.13 -3.30
CA ILE A 650 -28.83 24.24 -2.94
C ILE A 650 -28.50 24.49 -1.47
N LEU A 651 -28.69 23.47 -0.62
CA LEU A 651 -28.22 23.47 0.75
C LEU A 651 -26.78 22.94 0.75
N GLY A 652 -25.81 23.84 0.61
CA GLY A 652 -24.39 23.50 0.70
C GLY A 652 -23.96 23.19 2.13
N TRP A 653 -22.97 22.31 2.26
CA TRP A 653 -22.31 21.99 3.53
C TRP A 653 -21.70 23.25 4.17
N PRO A 654 -21.96 23.57 5.46
CA PRO A 654 -21.26 24.65 6.13
C PRO A 654 -19.79 24.27 6.34
N THR A 655 -18.89 25.09 5.79
CA THR A 655 -17.46 25.10 6.07
C THR A 655 -17.23 25.46 7.54
N GLY A 656 -17.19 24.46 8.42
CA GLY A 656 -16.93 24.70 9.84
C GLY A 656 -17.26 23.55 10.77
N LEU A 657 -16.55 22.43 10.64
CA LEU A 657 -16.24 21.57 11.79
C LEU A 657 -14.71 21.37 11.82
N SER A 658 -14.02 22.48 12.06
CA SER A 658 -12.69 22.49 12.63
C SER A 658 -12.84 22.61 14.15
N THR A 659 -12.99 21.48 14.82
CA THR A 659 -12.62 21.25 16.22
C THR A 659 -12.52 19.76 16.45
#